data_AF-A0A346RXI1-F1
#
_entry.id   AF-A0A346RXI1-F1
#
_cell.length_a   1.000
_cell.length_b   1.000
_cell.length_c   1.000
_cell.angle_alpha   90.00
_cell.angle_beta   90.00
_cell.angle_gamma   90.00
#
_symmetry.space_group_name_H-M   'P 1'
#
loop_
_entity.id
_entity.type
_entity.pdbx_description
1 polymer ?
#
loop_
_entity_poly.entity_id
_entity_poly.type
_entity_poly.pdbx_seq_one_letter_code
_entity_poly.pdbx_strand_id
1 'polypeptide(L)'
;MLLTTKFLRPTSDSRAVKRERLSALLEPDGPRRLNLVIAPAGFGKTTLVTQWCSRSSSPAAWLSLDEHDDEPRRFWQYVTGAFEHAGLAGAGELRKQLAHGTDEAFTEAITGLINTLARDGSPWTLVLDDFHFIHEPAIHRQFAYFVDYLPPGVAVTLASRTEPPLPLARWRVRRWTQDLHPGLLAFSEEECRQFFQGTMGLDISEEDVRAICRKTEGWVAAMQLSALSGKGNPAGTKQIDLDERHISDYVLSEVLDQQPAELADFLLETACCPRLCASLCDSIRSSGDSQEILEKLLSQNLFLIPLDTRNEWFRYHDLFRDALLLRIRHSQPEKAAQLWQRTVDWLLAHGHVQEGIAQIVRHADWHWLARVLAEHGNNLIHGGYHLPVLNWLDALPQDLVTDNPQLQMLRIWGLFFANRVDTLAPLLSSLEDLLDRHVADSHPDAEGALGLQSEISLMRSYLARTRSDDKSATDLTRQVLKEIDHTRIPLKSVTYYGLGLDYYGKGELTEAEDALQSAVRYGQVEQKPSTVLSSGGLLAWIQYNRGDIDLALDTCTDIRQWVDRHYADPSQPRLISCWQNSTLCEIHRERDHPQLAATHLQPLLEHVERGTEAGQHVVIQYVRGHLAFSEGKLQEAIEALEDAAQTARKRREQILFEPPASTALLARCYLAAGFPDKARGCLDSRVDAEFTNPLNREQNRISEARVMVALDQPERAQEILSALLQPAERNAHNRHLVEILLVYGEALALQGRTEESRQMLTRAISRAADAGFMRLLAEESPHLRSLLLSLPALNAPGSWNSGVRTMLLKQEEMAGTAAATRATETVRSPERSAKTPETLPEPLSQRELEVLALIHQGHANKEIASRMSVAPATVKAHIRNLYGKLGVGRRTEALARARQLGLLDN
;
A
#
# COMPACT_ATOMS: atom_id res chain seq x y z
N MET A 1 -46.84 -37.95 -23.89
CA MET A 1 -45.96 -38.97 -23.26
C MET A 1 -44.70 -38.23 -22.84
N LEU A 2 -44.25 -38.37 -21.59
CA LEU A 2 -43.05 -37.65 -21.10
C LEU A 2 -41.80 -38.49 -21.35
N LEU A 3 -40.68 -37.83 -21.66
CA LEU A 3 -39.38 -38.48 -21.84
C LEU A 3 -38.81 -38.85 -20.47
N THR A 4 -38.80 -40.14 -20.12
CA THR A 4 -38.38 -40.60 -18.79
C THR A 4 -36.90 -40.36 -18.50
N THR A 5 -36.06 -40.23 -19.54
CA THR A 5 -34.63 -39.93 -19.37
C THR A 5 -34.37 -38.53 -18.81
N LYS A 6 -35.31 -37.57 -18.94
CA LYS A 6 -35.20 -36.25 -18.30
C LYS A 6 -35.31 -36.30 -16.77
N PHE A 7 -35.88 -37.37 -16.23
CA PHE A 7 -35.99 -37.58 -14.78
C PHE A 7 -34.80 -38.31 -14.17
N LEU A 8 -33.91 -38.83 -15.03
CA LEU A 8 -32.74 -39.58 -14.57
C LEU A 8 -31.65 -38.60 -14.18
N ARG A 9 -31.32 -38.60 -12.89
CA ARG A 9 -30.11 -37.94 -12.39
C ARG A 9 -28.89 -38.48 -13.15
N PRO A 10 -28.01 -37.63 -13.69
CA PRO A 10 -26.76 -38.06 -14.30
C PRO A 10 -25.94 -38.92 -13.33
N THR A 11 -25.21 -39.91 -13.85
CA THR A 11 -24.35 -40.75 -13.02
C THR A 11 -23.12 -39.96 -12.61
N SER A 12 -22.85 -39.84 -11.30
CA SER A 12 -21.64 -39.16 -10.82
C SER A 12 -20.41 -40.01 -11.17
N ASP A 13 -19.41 -39.43 -11.86
CA ASP A 13 -18.09 -40.08 -11.98
C ASP A 13 -17.47 -40.17 -10.58
N SER A 14 -17.21 -41.40 -10.13
CA SER A 14 -16.58 -41.69 -8.83
C SER A 14 -15.20 -41.03 -8.65
N ARG A 15 -14.53 -40.68 -9.76
CA ARG A 15 -13.23 -40.01 -9.77
C ARG A 15 -13.35 -38.49 -9.77
N ALA A 16 -14.55 -37.93 -9.97
CA ALA A 16 -14.74 -36.49 -9.94
C ALA A 16 -14.37 -35.91 -8.57
N VAL A 17 -13.75 -34.73 -8.57
CA VAL A 17 -13.34 -34.03 -7.35
C VAL A 17 -14.54 -33.82 -6.43
N LYS A 18 -14.36 -34.17 -5.15
CA LYS A 18 -15.41 -34.03 -4.13
C LYS A 18 -15.38 -32.63 -3.53
N ARG A 19 -16.44 -31.86 -3.78
CA ARG A 19 -16.53 -30.45 -3.37
C ARG A 19 -17.30 -30.28 -2.06
N GLU A 20 -16.73 -30.77 -0.96
CA GLU A 20 -17.37 -30.74 0.38
C GLU A 20 -17.80 -29.32 0.77
N ARG A 21 -16.93 -28.34 0.55
CA ARG A 21 -17.18 -26.90 0.75
C ARG A 21 -18.50 -26.43 0.14
N LEU A 22 -18.77 -26.82 -1.10
CA LEU A 22 -19.95 -26.38 -1.84
C LEU A 22 -21.17 -27.24 -1.55
N SER A 23 -20.96 -28.54 -1.34
CA SER A 23 -22.04 -29.47 -0.96
C SER A 23 -22.65 -29.03 0.38
N ALA A 24 -21.83 -28.62 1.34
CA ALA A 24 -22.29 -28.10 2.62
C ALA A 24 -23.13 -26.82 2.50
N LEU A 25 -22.90 -25.99 1.48
CA LEU A 25 -23.72 -24.79 1.23
C LEU A 25 -25.11 -25.14 0.68
N LEU A 26 -25.23 -26.26 -0.05
CA LEU A 26 -26.49 -26.73 -0.62
C LEU A 26 -27.37 -27.48 0.39
N GLU A 27 -26.80 -27.90 1.53
CA GLU A 27 -27.56 -28.54 2.60
C GLU A 27 -28.68 -27.61 3.13
N PRO A 28 -29.89 -28.15 3.36
CA PRO A 28 -31.01 -27.37 3.87
C PRO A 28 -30.73 -26.94 5.32
N ASP A 29 -30.61 -25.62 5.54
CA ASP A 29 -30.39 -25.03 6.87
C ASP A 29 -31.24 -23.76 7.05
N GLY A 30 -31.99 -23.69 8.16
CA GLY A 30 -32.89 -22.56 8.47
C GLY A 30 -34.10 -22.44 7.52
N PRO A 31 -34.54 -21.20 7.16
CA PRO A 31 -35.73 -20.96 6.33
C PRO A 31 -35.46 -21.08 4.81
N ARG A 32 -34.36 -21.74 4.39
CA ARG A 32 -33.95 -21.84 2.99
C ARG A 32 -34.97 -22.65 2.17
N ARG A 33 -35.26 -22.17 0.97
CA ARG A 33 -36.20 -22.79 0.01
C ARG A 33 -35.62 -22.92 -1.39
N LEU A 34 -34.59 -22.15 -1.72
CA LEU A 34 -34.04 -22.07 -3.07
C LEU A 34 -32.51 -22.06 -3.05
N ASN A 35 -31.89 -23.04 -3.70
CA ASN A 35 -30.47 -23.05 -4.01
C ASN A 35 -30.30 -22.59 -5.47
N LEU A 36 -29.52 -21.54 -5.70
CA LEU A 36 -29.22 -20.98 -7.01
C LEU A 36 -27.78 -21.32 -7.39
N VAL A 37 -27.60 -22.23 -8.34
CA VAL A 37 -26.29 -22.61 -8.88
C VAL A 37 -26.14 -21.96 -10.26
N ILE A 38 -25.59 -20.75 -10.29
CA ILE A 38 -25.50 -19.90 -11.48
C ILE A 38 -24.05 -19.79 -11.92
N ALA A 39 -23.74 -20.32 -13.10
CA ALA A 39 -22.45 -20.14 -13.74
C ALA A 39 -22.47 -20.48 -15.24
N PRO A 40 -21.50 -19.97 -16.03
CA PRO A 40 -21.34 -20.34 -17.43
C PRO A 40 -21.17 -21.86 -17.66
N ALA A 41 -21.16 -22.25 -18.92
CA ALA A 41 -20.83 -23.62 -19.31
C ALA A 41 -19.43 -24.02 -18.78
N GLY A 42 -19.28 -25.29 -18.39
CA GLY A 42 -17.97 -25.82 -17.99
C GLY A 42 -17.50 -25.53 -16.56
N PHE A 43 -18.34 -24.96 -15.68
CA PHE A 43 -18.03 -24.78 -14.24
C PHE A 43 -18.45 -25.96 -13.34
N GLY A 44 -18.99 -27.05 -13.92
CA GLY A 44 -19.35 -28.25 -13.17
C GLY A 44 -20.63 -28.15 -12.33
N LYS A 45 -21.61 -27.31 -12.73
CA LYS A 45 -22.90 -27.12 -12.05
C LYS A 45 -23.64 -28.44 -11.84
N THR A 46 -23.96 -29.15 -12.92
CA THR A 46 -24.65 -30.44 -12.90
C THR A 46 -23.90 -31.48 -12.08
N THR A 47 -22.56 -31.52 -12.20
CA THR A 47 -21.70 -32.42 -11.41
C THR A 47 -21.80 -32.15 -9.91
N LEU A 48 -21.74 -30.88 -9.50
CA LEU A 48 -21.89 -30.49 -8.10
C LEU A 48 -23.26 -30.90 -7.54
N VAL A 49 -24.34 -30.55 -8.24
CA VAL A 49 -25.71 -30.85 -7.78
C VAL A 49 -25.95 -32.36 -7.73
N THR A 50 -25.44 -33.11 -8.70
CA THR A 50 -25.48 -34.58 -8.72
C THR A 50 -24.74 -35.18 -7.53
N GLN A 51 -23.52 -34.71 -7.24
CA GLN A 51 -22.72 -35.18 -6.10
C GLN A 51 -23.43 -34.89 -4.77
N TRP A 52 -23.97 -33.69 -4.59
CA TRP A 52 -24.72 -33.33 -3.39
C TRP A 52 -25.97 -34.21 -3.21
N CYS A 53 -26.77 -34.40 -4.27
CA CYS A 53 -27.95 -35.28 -4.24
C CYS A 53 -27.61 -36.74 -3.94
N SER A 54 -26.38 -37.20 -4.19
CA SER A 54 -25.95 -38.56 -3.85
C SER A 54 -25.69 -38.78 -2.35
N ARG A 55 -25.53 -37.69 -1.60
CA ARG A 55 -25.21 -37.68 -0.16
C ARG A 55 -26.39 -37.24 0.69
N SER A 56 -27.27 -36.41 0.13
CA SER A 56 -28.50 -36.00 0.79
C SER A 56 -29.40 -37.21 1.07
N SER A 57 -29.94 -37.26 2.29
CA SER A 57 -30.90 -38.29 2.71
C SER A 57 -32.33 -38.02 2.22
N SER A 58 -32.59 -36.82 1.69
CA SER A 58 -33.93 -36.41 1.23
C SER A 58 -34.20 -36.95 -0.18
N PRO A 59 -35.44 -37.43 -0.47
CA PRO A 59 -35.87 -37.75 -1.82
C PRO A 59 -35.65 -36.58 -2.80
N ALA A 60 -34.97 -36.87 -3.91
CA ALA A 60 -34.64 -35.89 -4.94
C ALA A 60 -35.44 -36.14 -6.22
N ALA A 61 -36.32 -35.21 -6.58
CA ALA A 61 -36.98 -35.15 -7.87
C ALA A 61 -36.07 -34.41 -8.86
N TRP A 62 -35.52 -35.10 -9.86
CA TRP A 62 -34.63 -34.50 -10.85
C TRP A 62 -35.38 -34.20 -12.15
N LEU A 63 -35.11 -33.04 -12.75
CA LEU A 63 -35.58 -32.67 -14.08
C LEU A 63 -34.49 -31.91 -14.84
N SER A 64 -34.05 -32.47 -15.96
CA SER A 64 -33.21 -31.76 -16.95
C SER A 64 -34.10 -31.09 -18.00
N LEU A 65 -33.94 -29.78 -18.17
CA LEU A 65 -34.74 -28.94 -19.07
C LEU A 65 -34.06 -28.76 -20.44
N ASP A 66 -34.87 -28.57 -21.48
CA ASP A 66 -34.41 -28.12 -22.80
C ASP A 66 -35.35 -27.05 -23.38
N GLU A 67 -35.00 -26.49 -24.53
CA GLU A 67 -35.75 -25.42 -25.23
C GLU A 67 -37.23 -25.74 -25.45
N HIS A 68 -37.59 -27.03 -25.55
CA HIS A 68 -38.97 -27.43 -25.81
C HIS A 68 -39.84 -27.44 -24.55
N ASP A 69 -39.25 -27.26 -23.36
CA ASP A 69 -39.96 -27.22 -22.09
C ASP A 69 -40.38 -25.80 -21.69
N ASP A 70 -40.08 -24.79 -22.51
CA ASP A 70 -40.54 -23.39 -22.35
C ASP A 70 -42.02 -23.19 -22.71
N GLU A 71 -42.87 -24.10 -22.24
CA GLU A 71 -44.32 -24.09 -22.45
C GLU A 71 -45.01 -24.48 -21.13
N PRO A 72 -45.95 -23.67 -20.58
CA PRO A 72 -46.44 -23.85 -19.21
C PRO A 72 -47.01 -25.23 -18.90
N ARG A 73 -47.80 -25.81 -19.81
CA ARG A 73 -48.42 -27.12 -19.60
C ARG A 73 -47.36 -28.20 -19.49
N ARG A 74 -46.46 -28.25 -20.47
CA ARG A 74 -45.38 -29.22 -20.53
C ARG A 74 -44.42 -29.08 -19.37
N PHE A 75 -44.03 -27.85 -19.01
CA PHE A 75 -43.16 -27.59 -17.85
C PHE A 75 -43.73 -28.22 -16.57
N TRP A 76 -44.99 -27.91 -16.22
CA TRP A 76 -45.60 -28.43 -15.00
C TRP A 76 -45.90 -29.93 -15.05
N GLN A 77 -46.15 -30.49 -16.23
CA GLN A 77 -46.22 -31.94 -16.40
C GLN A 77 -44.89 -32.63 -16.11
N TYR A 78 -43.77 -32.05 -16.56
CA TYR A 78 -42.44 -32.56 -16.27
C TYR A 78 -42.06 -32.36 -14.79
N VAL A 79 -42.37 -31.21 -14.18
CA VAL A 79 -42.13 -31.00 -12.74
C VAL A 79 -42.90 -32.03 -11.90
N THR A 80 -44.19 -32.21 -12.18
CA THR A 80 -45.03 -33.19 -11.47
C THR A 80 -44.58 -34.61 -11.76
N GLY A 81 -44.18 -34.90 -13.01
CA GLY A 81 -43.63 -36.18 -13.43
C GLY A 81 -42.31 -36.53 -12.73
N ALA A 82 -41.46 -35.55 -12.45
CA ALA A 82 -40.22 -35.75 -11.69
C ALA A 82 -40.50 -36.20 -10.26
N PHE A 83 -41.49 -35.59 -9.59
CA PHE A 83 -41.94 -36.03 -8.27
C PHE A 83 -42.60 -37.42 -8.30
N GLU A 84 -43.44 -37.70 -9.31
CA GLU A 84 -44.03 -39.04 -9.51
C GLU A 84 -42.94 -40.11 -9.70
N HIS A 85 -41.93 -39.81 -10.52
CA HIS A 85 -40.81 -40.73 -10.77
C HIS A 85 -39.96 -40.98 -9.51
N ALA A 86 -39.77 -39.95 -8.69
CA ALA A 86 -39.06 -40.04 -7.42
C ALA A 86 -39.89 -40.69 -6.29
N GLY A 87 -41.15 -41.03 -6.52
CA GLY A 87 -41.99 -41.82 -5.62
C GLY A 87 -43.00 -41.04 -4.79
N LEU A 88 -43.30 -39.76 -5.12
CA LEU A 88 -44.33 -38.99 -4.43
C LEU A 88 -45.73 -39.56 -4.72
N ALA A 89 -46.39 -40.09 -3.68
CA ALA A 89 -47.73 -40.64 -3.79
C ALA A 89 -48.76 -39.56 -4.18
N GLY A 90 -49.57 -39.83 -5.20
CA GLY A 90 -50.62 -38.90 -5.67
C GLY A 90 -50.20 -37.93 -6.77
N ALA A 91 -48.90 -37.80 -7.09
CA ALA A 91 -48.42 -36.92 -8.16
C ALA A 91 -48.92 -37.31 -9.57
N GLY A 92 -49.12 -38.61 -9.82
CA GLY A 92 -49.61 -39.10 -11.12
C GLY A 92 -51.05 -38.68 -11.45
N GLU A 93 -51.91 -38.46 -10.45
CA GLU A 93 -53.28 -37.98 -10.63
C GLU A 93 -53.27 -36.50 -11.06
N LEU A 94 -52.44 -35.68 -10.40
CA LEU A 94 -52.23 -34.27 -10.72
C LEU A 94 -51.65 -34.09 -12.13
N ARG A 95 -50.71 -34.96 -12.54
CA ARG A 95 -50.15 -34.93 -13.89
C ARG A 95 -51.21 -35.21 -14.96
N LYS A 96 -52.15 -36.13 -14.71
CA LYS A 96 -53.26 -36.41 -15.64
C LYS A 96 -54.21 -35.22 -15.76
N GLN A 97 -54.46 -34.51 -14.65
CA GLN A 97 -55.25 -33.27 -14.64
C GLN A 97 -54.56 -32.17 -15.47
N LEU A 98 -53.26 -31.99 -15.31
CA LEU A 98 -52.44 -31.07 -16.14
C LEU A 98 -52.44 -31.43 -17.63
N ALA A 99 -52.63 -32.70 -17.99
CA ALA A 99 -52.72 -33.14 -19.38
C ALA A 99 -54.05 -32.78 -20.06
N HIS A 100 -55.15 -32.66 -19.32
CA HIS A 100 -56.50 -32.51 -19.86
C HIS A 100 -57.22 -31.21 -19.42
N GLY A 101 -56.58 -30.36 -18.61
CA GLY A 101 -57.16 -29.12 -18.07
C GLY A 101 -57.07 -27.89 -18.99
N THR A 102 -57.83 -26.83 -18.64
CA THR A 102 -57.78 -25.47 -19.21
C THR A 102 -56.68 -24.62 -18.55
N ASP A 103 -56.36 -23.43 -19.07
CA ASP A 103 -55.28 -22.58 -18.52
C ASP A 103 -55.53 -22.11 -17.07
N GLU A 104 -56.80 -21.95 -16.67
CA GLU A 104 -57.19 -21.66 -15.27
C GLU A 104 -56.88 -22.81 -14.32
N ALA A 105 -56.80 -24.06 -14.82
CA ALA A 105 -56.52 -25.25 -14.04
C ALA A 105 -55.04 -25.40 -13.63
N PHE A 106 -54.12 -24.59 -14.18
CA PHE A 106 -52.69 -24.66 -13.83
C PHE A 106 -52.43 -24.27 -12.37
N THR A 107 -53.03 -23.18 -11.90
CA THR A 107 -52.86 -22.73 -10.50
C THR A 107 -53.45 -23.75 -9.53
N GLU A 108 -54.59 -24.35 -9.87
CA GLU A 108 -55.20 -25.42 -9.07
C GLU A 108 -54.31 -26.66 -8.99
N ALA A 109 -53.71 -27.07 -10.12
CA ALA A 109 -52.80 -28.20 -10.16
C ALA A 109 -51.49 -27.94 -9.38
N ILE A 110 -50.91 -26.74 -9.49
CA ILE A 110 -49.73 -26.34 -8.70
C ILE A 110 -50.08 -26.33 -7.21
N THR A 111 -51.25 -25.78 -6.85
CA THR A 111 -51.77 -25.82 -5.48
C THR A 111 -51.98 -27.25 -5.00
N GLY A 112 -52.49 -28.13 -5.87
CA GLY A 112 -52.63 -29.56 -5.62
C GLY A 112 -51.29 -30.24 -5.34
N LEU A 113 -50.25 -29.91 -6.10
CA LEU A 113 -48.89 -30.41 -5.86
C LEU A 113 -48.32 -29.93 -4.52
N ILE A 114 -48.48 -28.64 -4.19
CA ILE A 114 -48.08 -28.09 -2.89
C ILE A 114 -48.79 -28.81 -1.74
N ASN A 115 -50.10 -29.01 -1.86
CA ASN A 115 -50.88 -29.73 -0.86
C ASN A 115 -50.45 -31.20 -0.73
N THR A 116 -50.05 -31.83 -1.83
CA THR A 116 -49.57 -33.21 -1.82
C THR A 116 -48.22 -33.31 -1.10
N LEU A 117 -47.28 -32.40 -1.39
CA LEU A 117 -46.00 -32.29 -0.69
C LEU A 117 -46.20 -32.01 0.81
N ALA A 118 -47.14 -31.14 1.17
CA ALA A 118 -47.44 -30.81 2.55
C ALA A 118 -48.08 -31.99 3.32
N ARG A 119 -48.90 -32.81 2.64
CA ARG A 119 -49.52 -34.01 3.22
C ARG A 119 -48.54 -35.15 3.40
N ASP A 120 -47.59 -35.31 2.48
CA ASP A 120 -46.52 -36.31 2.58
C ASP A 120 -45.63 -36.05 3.80
N GLY A 121 -45.30 -34.78 4.06
CA GLY A 121 -44.58 -34.36 5.27
C GLY A 121 -43.08 -34.72 5.30
N SER A 122 -42.58 -35.40 4.27
CA SER A 122 -41.14 -35.70 4.12
C SER A 122 -40.38 -34.48 3.58
N PRO A 123 -39.08 -34.34 3.88
CA PRO A 123 -38.25 -33.34 3.22
C PRO A 123 -38.02 -33.72 1.76
N TRP A 124 -38.25 -32.79 0.82
CA TRP A 124 -38.08 -33.04 -0.62
C TRP A 124 -37.09 -32.07 -1.24
N THR A 125 -36.34 -32.52 -2.23
CA THR A 125 -35.52 -31.65 -3.08
C THR A 125 -35.97 -31.76 -4.53
N LEU A 126 -36.38 -30.65 -5.14
CA LEU A 126 -36.58 -30.56 -6.58
C LEU A 126 -35.31 -30.00 -7.22
N VAL A 127 -34.72 -30.71 -8.17
CA VAL A 127 -33.60 -30.21 -8.98
C VAL A 127 -34.10 -29.89 -10.38
N LEU A 128 -33.93 -28.64 -10.80
CA LEU A 128 -34.14 -28.20 -12.16
C LEU A 128 -32.78 -27.85 -12.77
N ASP A 129 -32.28 -28.74 -13.63
CA ASP A 129 -31.04 -28.54 -14.37
C ASP A 129 -31.32 -27.84 -15.70
N ASP A 130 -30.41 -26.97 -16.10
CA ASP A 130 -30.51 -26.14 -17.32
C ASP A 130 -31.74 -25.20 -17.39
N PHE A 131 -32.08 -24.55 -16.28
CA PHE A 131 -33.23 -23.62 -16.21
C PHE A 131 -33.13 -22.40 -17.15
N HIS A 132 -31.95 -22.11 -17.68
CA HIS A 132 -31.73 -21.02 -18.64
C HIS A 132 -32.53 -21.17 -19.95
N PHE A 133 -33.06 -22.35 -20.26
CA PHE A 133 -33.96 -22.55 -21.41
C PHE A 133 -35.39 -22.04 -21.18
N ILE A 134 -35.76 -21.65 -19.96
CA ILE A 134 -37.12 -21.22 -19.61
C ILE A 134 -37.20 -19.70 -19.62
N HIS A 135 -37.88 -19.14 -20.62
CA HIS A 135 -38.04 -17.71 -20.85
C HIS A 135 -39.49 -17.23 -20.69
N GLU A 136 -40.47 -18.13 -20.73
CA GLU A 136 -41.90 -17.82 -20.70
C GLU A 136 -42.33 -17.15 -19.36
N PRO A 137 -42.79 -15.89 -19.37
CA PRO A 137 -43.15 -15.16 -18.16
C PRO A 137 -44.28 -15.81 -17.35
N ALA A 138 -45.19 -16.55 -18.01
CA ALA A 138 -46.21 -17.31 -17.30
C ALA A 138 -45.59 -18.38 -16.38
N ILE A 139 -44.56 -19.09 -16.84
CA ILE A 139 -43.86 -20.11 -16.06
C ILE A 139 -43.16 -19.47 -14.85
N HIS A 140 -42.47 -18.34 -15.04
CA HIS A 140 -41.78 -17.67 -13.93
C HIS A 140 -42.74 -17.18 -12.84
N ARG A 141 -43.90 -16.63 -13.22
CA ARG A 141 -44.94 -16.22 -12.25
C ARG A 141 -45.50 -17.41 -11.47
N GLN A 142 -45.83 -18.50 -12.17
CA GLN A 142 -46.35 -19.72 -11.58
C GLN A 142 -45.31 -20.40 -10.67
N PHE A 143 -44.05 -20.42 -11.10
CA PHE A 143 -42.94 -20.98 -10.33
C PHE A 143 -42.65 -20.14 -9.08
N ALA A 144 -42.73 -18.81 -9.18
CA ALA A 144 -42.62 -17.93 -8.02
C ALA A 144 -43.74 -18.20 -6.99
N TYR A 145 -44.99 -18.41 -7.46
CA TYR A 145 -46.10 -18.84 -6.60
C TYR A 145 -45.78 -20.19 -5.93
N PHE A 146 -45.28 -21.17 -6.68
CA PHE A 146 -44.87 -22.46 -6.13
C PHE A 146 -43.85 -22.33 -5.00
N VAL A 147 -42.76 -21.58 -5.22
CA VAL A 147 -41.70 -21.36 -4.20
C VAL A 147 -42.22 -20.59 -2.97
N ASP A 148 -43.11 -19.62 -3.16
CA ASP A 148 -43.69 -18.83 -2.07
C ASP A 148 -44.52 -19.69 -1.10
N TYR A 149 -45.12 -20.79 -1.58
CA TYR A 149 -46.00 -21.66 -0.80
C TYR A 149 -45.42 -23.05 -0.51
N LEU A 150 -44.12 -23.28 -0.78
CA LEU A 150 -43.47 -24.55 -0.43
C LEU A 150 -43.60 -24.86 1.07
N PRO A 151 -43.97 -26.11 1.43
CA PRO A 151 -44.02 -26.53 2.82
C PRO A 151 -42.60 -26.62 3.44
N PRO A 152 -42.48 -26.56 4.77
CA PRO A 152 -41.19 -26.69 5.45
C PRO A 152 -40.49 -28.01 5.08
N GLY A 153 -39.18 -27.95 4.84
CA GLY A 153 -38.37 -29.11 4.47
C GLY A 153 -38.34 -29.41 2.95
N VAL A 154 -39.11 -28.67 2.14
CA VAL A 154 -39.02 -28.76 0.68
C VAL A 154 -38.17 -27.62 0.13
N ALA A 155 -37.12 -27.99 -0.61
CA ALA A 155 -36.20 -27.05 -1.25
C ALA A 155 -36.14 -27.29 -2.76
N VAL A 156 -35.88 -26.21 -3.51
CA VAL A 156 -35.63 -26.28 -4.95
C VAL A 156 -34.19 -25.89 -5.23
N THR A 157 -33.51 -26.65 -6.08
CA THR A 157 -32.17 -26.34 -6.58
C THR A 157 -32.26 -26.05 -8.07
N LEU A 158 -31.95 -24.81 -8.45
CA LEU A 158 -31.89 -24.39 -9.84
C LEU A 158 -30.44 -24.35 -10.30
N ALA A 159 -30.12 -25.08 -11.36
CA ALA A 159 -28.86 -24.92 -12.07
C ALA A 159 -29.12 -24.15 -13.38
N SER A 160 -28.41 -23.04 -13.57
CA SER A 160 -28.62 -22.15 -14.71
C SER A 160 -27.33 -21.50 -15.18
N ARG A 161 -27.28 -21.06 -16.44
CA ARG A 161 -26.19 -20.23 -16.98
C ARG A 161 -26.31 -18.77 -16.53
N THR A 162 -27.54 -18.30 -16.43
CA THR A 162 -27.90 -16.91 -16.11
C THR A 162 -28.84 -16.86 -14.91
N GLU A 163 -28.90 -15.70 -14.26
CA GLU A 163 -29.87 -15.48 -13.18
C GLU A 163 -31.29 -15.47 -13.80
N PRO A 164 -32.19 -16.38 -13.39
CA PRO A 164 -33.53 -16.42 -13.96
C PRO A 164 -34.36 -15.22 -13.48
N PRO A 165 -35.32 -14.71 -14.29
CA PRO A 165 -36.16 -13.55 -13.97
C PRO A 165 -37.25 -13.90 -12.93
N LEU A 166 -36.80 -14.31 -11.75
CA LEU A 166 -37.60 -14.65 -10.58
C LEU A 166 -37.50 -13.52 -9.54
N PRO A 167 -38.40 -13.44 -8.53
CA PRO A 167 -38.34 -12.41 -7.49
C PRO A 167 -37.23 -12.69 -6.46
N LEU A 168 -35.98 -12.83 -6.94
CA LEU A 168 -34.81 -13.25 -6.16
C LEU A 168 -34.41 -12.20 -5.12
N ALA A 169 -34.47 -10.91 -5.44
CA ALA A 169 -34.20 -9.84 -4.48
C ALA A 169 -35.11 -9.94 -3.24
N ARG A 170 -36.40 -10.20 -3.45
CA ARG A 170 -37.39 -10.41 -2.39
C ARG A 170 -37.05 -11.64 -1.54
N TRP A 171 -36.63 -12.73 -2.17
CA TRP A 171 -36.27 -13.98 -1.48
C TRP A 171 -34.92 -13.88 -0.75
N ARG A 172 -33.95 -13.13 -1.28
CA ARG A 172 -32.65 -12.80 -0.63
C ARG A 172 -32.88 -12.04 0.68
N VAL A 173 -33.77 -11.04 0.70
CA VAL A 173 -34.15 -10.31 1.94
C VAL A 173 -34.76 -11.26 2.98
N ARG A 174 -35.56 -12.24 2.54
CA ARG A 174 -36.16 -13.26 3.42
C ARG A 174 -35.19 -14.38 3.83
N ARG A 175 -33.95 -14.35 3.34
CA ARG A 175 -32.93 -15.42 3.52
C ARG A 175 -33.42 -16.80 3.03
N TRP A 176 -34.24 -16.82 1.98
CA TRP A 176 -34.72 -18.05 1.37
C TRP A 176 -33.77 -18.63 0.33
N THR A 177 -32.87 -17.80 -0.19
CA THR A 177 -31.94 -18.16 -1.27
C THR A 177 -30.54 -18.47 -0.73
N GLN A 178 -29.89 -19.47 -1.33
CA GLN A 178 -28.45 -19.66 -1.27
C GLN A 178 -27.88 -19.50 -2.68
N ASP A 179 -27.05 -18.47 -2.87
CA ASP A 179 -26.43 -18.16 -4.16
C ASP A 179 -25.04 -18.84 -4.27
N LEU A 180 -24.82 -19.57 -5.37
CA LEU A 180 -23.52 -20.10 -5.79
C LEU A 180 -23.18 -19.49 -7.16
N HIS A 181 -22.23 -18.55 -7.16
CA HIS A 181 -21.77 -17.83 -8.34
C HIS A 181 -20.48 -18.46 -8.93
N PRO A 182 -20.05 -18.06 -10.16
CA PRO A 182 -18.88 -18.63 -10.81
C PRO A 182 -17.61 -18.64 -9.96
N GLY A 183 -17.35 -17.58 -9.19
CA GLY A 183 -16.17 -17.50 -8.32
C GLY A 183 -16.16 -18.55 -7.19
N LEU A 184 -17.34 -18.93 -6.67
CA LEU A 184 -17.44 -20.04 -5.71
C LEU A 184 -17.28 -21.40 -6.40
N LEU A 185 -17.78 -21.52 -7.63
CA LEU A 185 -17.73 -22.73 -8.45
C LEU A 185 -16.37 -22.96 -9.12
N ALA A 186 -15.51 -21.96 -9.24
CA ALA A 186 -14.13 -22.16 -9.66
C ALA A 186 -13.42 -23.14 -8.72
N PHE A 187 -12.55 -23.99 -9.27
CA PHE A 187 -11.69 -24.85 -8.46
C PHE A 187 -10.69 -24.01 -7.67
N SER A 188 -10.61 -24.27 -6.38
CA SER A 188 -9.46 -23.89 -5.56
C SER A 188 -8.20 -24.64 -6.02
N GLU A 189 -7.02 -24.16 -5.62
CA GLU A 189 -5.75 -24.83 -5.92
C GLU A 189 -5.71 -26.29 -5.44
N GLU A 190 -6.36 -26.58 -4.31
CA GLU A 190 -6.54 -27.94 -3.79
C GLU A 190 -7.44 -28.78 -4.70
N GLU A 191 -8.58 -28.25 -5.12
CA GLU A 191 -9.51 -28.92 -6.04
C GLU A 191 -8.86 -29.16 -7.41
N CYS A 192 -8.06 -28.22 -7.92
CA CYS A 192 -7.25 -28.40 -9.13
C CYS A 192 -6.29 -29.59 -9.01
N ARG A 193 -5.55 -29.69 -7.89
CA ARG A 193 -4.58 -30.77 -7.67
C ARG A 193 -5.28 -32.12 -7.67
N GLN A 194 -6.37 -32.22 -6.92
CA GLN A 194 -7.20 -33.43 -6.85
C GLN A 194 -7.81 -33.77 -8.22
N PHE A 195 -8.17 -32.77 -9.02
CA PHE A 195 -8.67 -32.98 -10.37
C PHE A 195 -7.63 -33.69 -11.24
N PHE A 196 -6.40 -33.17 -11.30
CA PHE A 196 -5.37 -33.77 -12.14
C PHE A 196 -4.92 -35.15 -11.66
N GLN A 197 -4.63 -35.28 -10.36
CA GLN A 197 -4.13 -36.53 -9.79
C GLN A 197 -5.22 -37.60 -9.71
N GLY A 198 -6.38 -37.25 -9.16
CA GLY A 198 -7.47 -38.18 -8.89
C GLY A 198 -8.40 -38.43 -10.07
N THR A 199 -8.83 -37.37 -10.77
CA THR A 199 -9.79 -37.50 -11.89
C THR A 199 -9.09 -37.93 -13.17
N MET A 200 -8.00 -37.23 -13.53
CA MET A 200 -7.34 -37.41 -14.81
C MET A 200 -6.24 -38.47 -14.81
N GLY A 201 -5.77 -38.86 -13.62
CA GLY A 201 -4.66 -39.81 -13.43
C GLY A 201 -3.32 -39.25 -13.90
N LEU A 202 -3.15 -37.93 -13.85
CA LEU A 202 -1.95 -37.23 -14.27
C LEU A 202 -1.12 -36.85 -13.05
N ASP A 203 0.15 -37.22 -13.08
CA ASP A 203 1.11 -36.92 -12.03
C ASP A 203 1.95 -35.71 -12.49
N ILE A 204 1.56 -34.54 -12.00
CA ILE A 204 2.06 -33.22 -12.39
C ILE A 204 2.71 -32.54 -11.18
N SER A 205 3.73 -31.72 -11.41
CA SER A 205 4.38 -30.96 -10.34
C SER A 205 3.45 -29.90 -9.71
N GLU A 206 3.67 -29.55 -8.45
CA GLU A 206 2.89 -28.48 -7.78
C GLU A 206 3.06 -27.11 -8.48
N GLU A 207 4.21 -26.87 -9.10
CA GLU A 207 4.49 -25.62 -9.81
C GLU A 207 3.66 -25.52 -11.09
N ASP A 208 3.56 -26.62 -11.84
CA ASP A 208 2.71 -26.73 -13.03
C ASP A 208 1.21 -26.67 -12.66
N VAL A 209 0.78 -27.31 -11.57
CA VAL A 209 -0.61 -27.19 -11.08
C VAL A 209 -0.94 -25.73 -10.79
N ARG A 210 -0.06 -25.00 -10.10
CA ARG A 210 -0.26 -23.56 -9.84
C ARG A 210 -0.30 -22.74 -11.12
N ALA A 211 0.60 -23.00 -12.06
CA ALA A 211 0.63 -22.30 -13.35
C ALA A 211 -0.67 -22.51 -14.12
N ILE A 212 -1.15 -23.75 -14.19
CA ILE A 212 -2.39 -24.09 -14.89
C ILE A 212 -3.62 -23.53 -14.16
N CYS A 213 -3.69 -23.59 -12.82
CA CYS A 213 -4.81 -22.98 -12.08
C CYS A 213 -4.84 -21.45 -12.23
N ARG A 214 -3.69 -20.78 -12.25
CA ARG A 214 -3.63 -19.33 -12.52
C ARG A 214 -4.13 -19.00 -13.91
N LYS A 215 -3.69 -19.76 -14.92
CA LYS A 215 -4.08 -19.53 -16.32
C LYS A 215 -5.56 -19.88 -16.57
N THR A 216 -6.09 -20.90 -15.92
CA THR A 216 -7.50 -21.32 -16.08
C THR A 216 -8.47 -20.64 -15.13
N GLU A 217 -7.97 -19.87 -14.15
CA GLU A 217 -8.73 -19.31 -13.02
C GLU A 217 -9.65 -20.36 -12.34
N GLY A 218 -9.28 -21.64 -12.37
CA GLY A 218 -10.07 -22.75 -11.81
C GLY A 218 -11.28 -23.18 -12.65
N TRP A 219 -11.37 -22.79 -13.93
CA TRP A 219 -12.43 -23.22 -14.85
C TRP A 219 -12.29 -24.70 -15.22
N VAL A 220 -13.25 -25.53 -14.78
CA VAL A 220 -13.18 -27.00 -14.87
C VAL A 220 -13.06 -27.50 -16.31
N ALA A 221 -13.77 -26.90 -17.26
CA ALA A 221 -13.67 -27.30 -18.67
C ALA A 221 -12.30 -27.00 -19.28
N ALA A 222 -11.72 -25.82 -19.04
CA ALA A 222 -10.35 -25.54 -19.49
C ALA A 222 -9.34 -26.51 -18.87
N MET A 223 -9.47 -26.79 -17.57
CA MET A 223 -8.64 -27.77 -16.87
C MET A 223 -8.75 -29.17 -17.49
N GLN A 224 -9.97 -29.59 -17.85
CA GLN A 224 -10.22 -30.85 -18.51
C GLN A 224 -9.59 -30.91 -19.90
N LEU A 225 -9.73 -29.84 -20.70
CA LEU A 225 -9.13 -29.75 -22.03
C LEU A 225 -7.60 -29.76 -21.95
N SER A 226 -6.99 -29.04 -21.00
CA SER A 226 -5.54 -29.10 -20.77
C SER A 226 -5.06 -30.52 -20.44
N ALA A 227 -5.79 -31.25 -19.59
CA ALA A 227 -5.46 -32.63 -19.24
C ALA A 227 -5.56 -33.60 -20.43
N LEU A 228 -6.50 -33.38 -21.36
CA LEU A 228 -6.70 -34.23 -22.52
C LEU A 228 -5.60 -34.03 -23.58
N SER A 229 -5.13 -32.80 -23.78
CA SER A 229 -4.01 -32.49 -24.69
C SER A 229 -2.71 -33.21 -24.29
N GLY A 230 -2.46 -33.38 -22.99
CA GLY A 230 -1.26 -34.06 -22.47
C GLY A 230 -1.21 -35.57 -22.68
N LYS A 231 -2.34 -36.24 -23.02
CA LYS A 231 -2.38 -37.71 -23.19
C LYS A 231 -1.85 -38.20 -24.55
N GLY A 232 -1.53 -37.29 -25.47
CA GLY A 232 -1.14 -37.61 -26.85
C GLY A 232 0.37 -37.77 -27.12
N ASN A 233 1.26 -37.43 -26.18
CA ASN A 233 2.71 -37.39 -26.47
C ASN A 233 3.42 -38.69 -26.02
N PRO A 234 3.95 -39.55 -26.93
CA PRO A 234 4.54 -40.86 -26.57
C PRO A 234 5.95 -40.76 -25.96
N ALA A 235 6.54 -39.57 -25.91
CA ALA A 235 7.94 -39.36 -25.59
C ALA A 235 8.15 -38.73 -24.20
N GLY A 236 7.83 -39.46 -23.13
CA GLY A 236 8.49 -39.37 -21.80
C GLY A 236 8.51 -38.06 -21.00
N THR A 237 8.21 -36.89 -21.56
CA THR A 237 8.07 -35.62 -20.84
C THR A 237 6.59 -35.42 -20.51
N LYS A 238 6.24 -35.63 -19.23
CA LYS A 238 4.92 -35.31 -18.66
C LYS A 238 4.69 -33.78 -18.58
N GLN A 239 5.01 -33.04 -19.62
CA GLN A 239 4.76 -31.60 -19.65
C GLN A 239 3.37 -31.42 -20.27
N ILE A 240 2.39 -31.13 -19.42
CA ILE A 240 1.07 -30.69 -19.89
C ILE A 240 1.28 -29.30 -20.44
N ASP A 241 1.48 -29.23 -21.75
CA ASP A 241 1.41 -27.95 -22.44
C ASP A 241 -0.07 -27.60 -22.55
N LEU A 242 -0.44 -26.40 -22.10
CA LEU A 242 -1.75 -25.84 -22.39
C LEU A 242 -1.76 -25.56 -23.88
N ASP A 243 -2.10 -26.55 -24.71
CA ASP A 243 -2.26 -26.32 -26.14
C ASP A 243 -3.47 -25.38 -26.31
N GLU A 244 -3.15 -24.09 -26.46
CA GLU A 244 -4.10 -22.98 -26.51
C GLU A 244 -5.14 -23.20 -27.60
N ARG A 245 -4.81 -24.02 -28.61
CA ARG A 245 -5.72 -24.41 -29.70
C ARG A 245 -6.94 -25.18 -29.20
N HIS A 246 -6.78 -26.18 -28.34
CA HIS A 246 -7.91 -27.01 -27.89
C HIS A 246 -8.88 -26.24 -26.98
N ILE A 247 -8.35 -25.36 -26.13
CA ILE A 247 -9.18 -24.47 -25.30
C ILE A 247 -9.84 -23.40 -26.17
N SER A 248 -9.11 -22.82 -27.11
CA SER A 248 -9.64 -21.85 -28.06
C SER A 248 -10.76 -22.47 -28.92
N ASP A 249 -10.58 -23.68 -29.45
CA ASP A 249 -11.58 -24.33 -30.30
C ASP A 249 -12.88 -24.59 -29.54
N TYR A 250 -12.79 -25.03 -28.27
CA TYR A 250 -13.96 -25.18 -27.41
C TYR A 250 -14.63 -23.83 -27.13
N VAL A 251 -13.86 -22.81 -26.74
CA VAL A 251 -14.40 -21.47 -26.47
C VAL A 251 -15.10 -20.90 -27.71
N LEU A 252 -14.50 -21.08 -28.88
CA LEU A 252 -15.06 -20.57 -30.13
C LEU A 252 -16.34 -21.34 -30.52
N SER A 253 -16.34 -22.67 -30.47
CA SER A 253 -17.50 -23.47 -30.90
C SER A 253 -18.68 -23.49 -29.90
N GLU A 254 -18.39 -23.55 -28.60
CA GLU A 254 -19.43 -23.71 -27.56
C GLU A 254 -19.90 -22.38 -26.97
N VAL A 255 -19.12 -21.31 -27.13
CA VAL A 255 -19.47 -19.98 -26.60
C VAL A 255 -19.68 -18.98 -27.73
N LEU A 256 -18.68 -18.72 -28.57
CA LEU A 256 -18.75 -17.66 -29.59
C LEU A 256 -19.73 -17.99 -30.72
N ASP A 257 -19.66 -19.19 -31.29
CA ASP A 257 -20.48 -19.59 -32.45
C ASP A 257 -21.98 -19.73 -32.10
N GLN A 258 -22.31 -19.80 -30.81
CA GLN A 258 -23.70 -19.79 -30.32
C GLN A 258 -24.26 -18.36 -30.12
N GLN A 259 -23.43 -17.32 -30.29
CA GLN A 259 -23.88 -15.94 -30.12
C GLN A 259 -24.51 -15.37 -31.41
N PRO A 260 -25.48 -14.44 -31.28
CA PRO A 260 -25.89 -13.59 -32.39
C PRO A 260 -24.69 -12.87 -33.00
N ALA A 261 -24.70 -12.68 -34.33
CA ALA A 261 -23.58 -12.08 -35.08
C ALA A 261 -23.09 -10.75 -34.49
N GLU A 262 -24.02 -9.89 -34.06
CA GLU A 262 -23.72 -8.61 -33.41
C GLU A 262 -22.88 -8.76 -32.13
N LEU A 263 -23.19 -9.73 -31.27
CA LEU A 263 -22.43 -9.99 -30.05
C LEU A 263 -21.08 -10.66 -30.36
N ALA A 264 -21.06 -11.57 -31.33
CA ALA A 264 -19.81 -12.21 -31.74
C ALA A 264 -18.81 -11.20 -32.31
N ASP A 265 -19.27 -10.26 -33.14
CA ASP A 265 -18.45 -9.18 -33.68
C ASP A 265 -17.94 -8.25 -32.58
N PHE A 266 -18.81 -7.85 -31.63
CA PHE A 266 -18.41 -7.05 -30.47
C PHE A 266 -17.28 -7.72 -29.66
N LEU A 267 -17.45 -9.00 -29.33
CA LEU A 267 -16.49 -9.78 -28.55
C LEU A 267 -15.13 -9.84 -29.26
N LEU A 268 -15.11 -10.07 -30.57
CA LEU A 268 -13.89 -10.10 -31.36
C LEU A 268 -13.22 -8.73 -31.47
N GLU A 269 -13.99 -7.67 -31.74
CA GLU A 269 -13.48 -6.31 -31.92
C GLU A 269 -12.84 -5.75 -30.64
N THR A 270 -13.42 -6.07 -29.49
CA THR A 270 -13.00 -5.55 -28.19
C THR A 270 -12.01 -6.46 -27.46
N ALA A 271 -11.68 -7.63 -28.00
CA ALA A 271 -10.72 -8.57 -27.39
C ALA A 271 -9.31 -7.98 -27.20
N CYS A 272 -8.93 -6.97 -28.02
CA CYS A 272 -7.67 -6.25 -27.90
C CYS A 272 -7.56 -5.45 -26.58
N CYS A 273 -8.68 -5.00 -26.02
CA CYS A 273 -8.74 -4.25 -24.77
C CYS A 273 -8.34 -5.13 -23.57
N PRO A 274 -7.35 -4.73 -22.75
CA PRO A 274 -7.05 -5.41 -21.49
C PRO A 274 -8.18 -5.27 -20.47
N ARG A 275 -8.81 -4.11 -20.45
CA ARG A 275 -10.00 -3.75 -19.67
C ARG A 275 -10.95 -2.99 -20.59
N LEU A 276 -12.24 -3.07 -20.29
CA LEU A 276 -13.31 -2.57 -21.13
C LEU A 276 -14.10 -1.53 -20.34
N CYS A 277 -14.42 -0.43 -20.98
CA CYS A 277 -15.48 0.49 -20.59
C CYS A 277 -16.20 0.92 -21.88
N ALA A 278 -17.42 1.44 -21.77
CA ALA A 278 -18.21 1.81 -22.94
C ALA A 278 -17.48 2.80 -23.86
N SER A 279 -16.88 3.85 -23.31
CA SER A 279 -16.19 4.88 -24.10
C SER A 279 -14.96 4.35 -24.87
N LEU A 280 -14.20 3.42 -24.30
CA LEU A 280 -13.10 2.73 -24.98
C LEU A 280 -13.63 1.86 -26.13
N CYS A 281 -14.65 1.05 -25.84
CA CYS A 281 -15.24 0.14 -26.84
C CYS A 281 -15.84 0.94 -28.01
N ASP A 282 -16.59 2.00 -27.72
CA ASP A 282 -17.18 2.91 -28.70
C ASP A 282 -16.12 3.60 -29.57
N SER A 283 -15.01 4.04 -28.97
CA SER A 283 -13.91 4.66 -29.72
C SER A 283 -13.25 3.69 -30.69
N ILE A 284 -13.01 2.45 -30.25
CA ILE A 284 -12.36 1.43 -31.07
C ILE A 284 -13.28 0.97 -32.21
N ARG A 285 -14.56 0.70 -31.90
CA ARG A 285 -15.58 0.22 -32.84
C ARG A 285 -16.16 1.32 -33.72
N SER A 286 -15.97 2.59 -33.34
CA SER A 286 -16.65 3.74 -33.95
C SER A 286 -18.18 3.62 -33.87
N SER A 287 -18.68 3.24 -32.70
CA SER A 287 -20.12 3.06 -32.39
C SER A 287 -20.51 3.81 -31.11
N GLY A 288 -21.76 3.68 -30.66
CA GLY A 288 -22.29 4.32 -29.45
C GLY A 288 -23.23 3.42 -28.64
N ASP A 289 -23.12 2.11 -28.87
CA ASP A 289 -23.99 1.03 -28.36
C ASP A 289 -23.27 0.15 -27.34
N SER A 290 -21.99 0.41 -27.04
CA SER A 290 -21.16 -0.54 -26.28
C SER A 290 -21.61 -0.73 -24.83
N GLN A 291 -22.19 0.29 -24.20
CA GLN A 291 -22.72 0.15 -22.83
C GLN A 291 -23.85 -0.89 -22.77
N GLU A 292 -24.80 -0.83 -23.70
CA GLU A 292 -25.93 -1.76 -23.77
C GLU A 292 -25.44 -3.19 -24.04
N ILE A 293 -24.44 -3.34 -24.92
CA ILE A 293 -23.83 -4.64 -25.20
C ILE A 293 -23.09 -5.19 -23.98
N LEU A 294 -22.31 -4.38 -23.25
CA LEU A 294 -21.61 -4.81 -22.04
C LEU A 294 -22.59 -5.26 -20.95
N GLU A 295 -23.68 -4.53 -20.74
CA GLU A 295 -24.74 -4.91 -19.79
C GLU A 295 -25.42 -6.22 -20.19
N LYS A 296 -25.67 -6.41 -21.50
CA LYS A 296 -26.20 -7.66 -22.05
C LYS A 296 -25.24 -8.83 -21.81
N LEU A 297 -23.94 -8.67 -22.10
CA LEU A 297 -22.91 -9.68 -21.85
C LEU A 297 -22.79 -10.03 -20.36
N LEU A 298 -22.87 -9.03 -19.48
CA LEU A 298 -22.86 -9.22 -18.03
C LEU A 298 -24.09 -10.03 -17.57
N SER A 299 -25.28 -9.67 -18.02
CA SER A 299 -26.53 -10.38 -17.69
C SER A 299 -26.52 -11.83 -18.18
N GLN A 300 -25.80 -12.10 -19.28
CA GLN A 300 -25.66 -13.43 -19.88
C GLN A 300 -24.51 -14.25 -19.28
N ASN A 301 -23.74 -13.69 -18.33
CA ASN A 301 -22.51 -14.28 -17.79
C ASN A 301 -21.52 -14.72 -18.89
N LEU A 302 -21.39 -13.96 -19.99
CA LEU A 302 -20.51 -14.29 -21.12
C LEU A 302 -19.05 -13.93 -20.83
N PHE A 303 -18.49 -14.52 -19.77
CA PHE A 303 -17.09 -14.37 -19.36
C PHE A 303 -16.64 -12.91 -19.20
N LEU A 304 -17.58 -12.00 -18.94
CA LEU A 304 -17.34 -10.60 -18.61
C LEU A 304 -17.38 -10.43 -17.08
N ILE A 305 -16.34 -9.80 -16.52
CA ILE A 305 -16.13 -9.65 -15.08
C ILE A 305 -16.10 -8.15 -14.76
N PRO A 306 -17.00 -7.62 -13.91
CA PRO A 306 -16.94 -6.23 -13.49
C PRO A 306 -15.73 -6.01 -12.57
N LEU A 307 -15.06 -4.86 -12.76
CA LEU A 307 -13.87 -4.46 -12.00
C LEU A 307 -14.17 -3.41 -10.93
N ASP A 308 -15.36 -2.82 -10.98
CA ASP A 308 -15.85 -1.84 -10.00
C ASP A 308 -17.31 -2.13 -9.60
N THR A 309 -17.80 -1.40 -8.61
CA THR A 309 -19.17 -1.57 -8.10
C THR A 309 -20.22 -0.81 -8.91
N ARG A 310 -19.81 0.03 -9.85
CA ARG A 310 -20.70 0.84 -10.70
C ARG A 310 -20.93 0.21 -12.07
N ASN A 311 -20.25 -0.90 -12.36
CA ASN A 311 -20.20 -1.54 -13.66
C ASN A 311 -19.76 -0.57 -14.77
N GLU A 312 -18.76 0.26 -14.49
CA GLU A 312 -18.15 1.15 -15.50
C GLU A 312 -17.00 0.45 -16.22
N TRP A 313 -16.20 -0.31 -15.46
CA TRP A 313 -15.07 -1.09 -15.97
C TRP A 313 -15.31 -2.58 -15.85
N PHE A 314 -14.88 -3.28 -16.89
CA PHE A 314 -14.97 -4.73 -17.03
C PHE A 314 -13.65 -5.32 -17.53
N ARG A 315 -13.49 -6.63 -17.39
CA ARG A 315 -12.52 -7.41 -18.16
C ARG A 315 -13.18 -8.68 -18.69
N TYR A 316 -12.68 -9.18 -19.81
CA TYR A 316 -12.92 -10.57 -20.17
C TYR A 316 -12.13 -11.49 -19.26
N HIS A 317 -12.62 -12.71 -19.05
CA HIS A 317 -11.82 -13.81 -18.53
C HIS A 317 -10.63 -14.07 -19.48
N ASP A 318 -9.43 -14.28 -18.94
CA ASP A 318 -8.19 -14.23 -19.73
C ASP A 318 -8.17 -15.27 -20.86
N LEU A 319 -8.51 -16.53 -20.58
CA LEU A 319 -8.62 -17.57 -21.62
C LEU A 319 -9.64 -17.26 -22.71
N PHE A 320 -10.75 -16.64 -22.34
CA PHE A 320 -11.80 -16.26 -23.28
C PHE A 320 -11.27 -15.16 -24.21
N ARG A 321 -10.63 -14.14 -23.64
CA ARG A 321 -9.99 -13.06 -24.37
C ARG A 321 -8.90 -13.56 -25.32
N ASP A 322 -8.04 -14.46 -24.86
CA ASP A 322 -6.94 -15.00 -25.67
C ASP A 322 -7.46 -15.80 -26.87
N ALA A 323 -8.54 -16.58 -26.70
CA ALA A 323 -9.21 -17.29 -27.79
C ALA A 323 -9.81 -16.33 -28.83
N LEU A 324 -10.47 -15.25 -28.38
CA LEU A 324 -11.02 -14.21 -29.25
C LEU A 324 -9.90 -13.48 -30.03
N LEU A 325 -8.80 -13.13 -29.35
CA LEU A 325 -7.62 -12.51 -29.95
C LEU A 325 -6.99 -13.40 -31.01
N LEU A 326 -6.85 -14.71 -30.73
CA LEU A 326 -6.33 -15.66 -31.70
C LEU A 326 -7.24 -15.74 -32.94
N ARG A 327 -8.56 -15.79 -32.72
CA ARG A 327 -9.55 -15.85 -33.80
C ARG A 327 -9.50 -14.64 -34.71
N ILE A 328 -9.54 -13.41 -34.18
CA ILE A 328 -9.52 -12.19 -35.00
C ILE A 328 -8.18 -11.98 -35.69
N ARG A 329 -7.06 -12.34 -35.05
CA ARG A 329 -5.73 -12.27 -35.69
C ARG A 329 -5.61 -13.22 -36.87
N HIS A 330 -6.26 -14.39 -36.82
CA HIS A 330 -6.26 -15.34 -37.91
C HIS A 330 -7.27 -15.00 -39.02
N SER A 331 -8.48 -14.55 -38.66
CA SER A 331 -9.54 -14.27 -39.64
C SER A 331 -9.42 -12.89 -40.30
N GLN A 332 -8.97 -11.87 -39.55
CA GLN A 332 -8.95 -10.46 -39.96
C GLN A 332 -7.71 -9.73 -39.38
N PRO A 333 -6.48 -10.09 -39.80
CA PRO A 333 -5.24 -9.58 -39.19
C PRO A 333 -5.08 -8.05 -39.28
N GLU A 334 -5.47 -7.45 -40.40
CA GLU A 334 -5.39 -6.00 -40.59
C GLU A 334 -6.35 -5.25 -39.65
N LYS A 335 -7.59 -5.76 -39.50
CA LYS A 335 -8.56 -5.20 -38.55
C LYS A 335 -8.07 -5.34 -37.12
N ALA A 336 -7.52 -6.49 -36.75
CA ALA A 336 -6.96 -6.72 -35.42
C ALA A 336 -5.84 -5.71 -35.08
N ALA A 337 -4.96 -5.42 -36.03
CA ALA A 337 -3.90 -4.41 -35.87
C ALA A 337 -4.47 -3.00 -35.69
N GLN A 338 -5.46 -2.61 -36.49
CA GLN A 338 -6.12 -1.30 -36.38
C GLN A 338 -6.86 -1.12 -35.04
N LEU A 339 -7.59 -2.14 -34.59
CA LEU A 339 -8.31 -2.11 -33.31
C LEU A 339 -7.33 -1.99 -32.13
N TRP A 340 -6.22 -2.72 -32.19
CA TRP A 340 -5.15 -2.61 -31.20
C TRP A 340 -4.53 -1.20 -31.17
N GLN A 341 -4.22 -0.61 -32.33
CA GLN A 341 -3.70 0.76 -32.40
C GLN A 341 -4.68 1.77 -31.77
N ARG A 342 -5.97 1.71 -32.14
CA ARG A 342 -7.02 2.57 -31.54
C ARG A 342 -7.14 2.39 -30.03
N THR A 343 -6.96 1.16 -29.54
CA THR A 343 -6.96 0.85 -28.11
C THR A 343 -5.82 1.60 -27.40
N VAL A 344 -4.60 1.50 -27.94
CA VAL A 344 -3.44 2.16 -27.36
C VAL A 344 -3.58 3.67 -27.42
N ASP A 345 -3.98 4.24 -28.57
CA ASP A 345 -4.21 5.68 -28.73
C ASP A 345 -5.24 6.21 -27.72
N TRP A 346 -6.35 5.50 -27.54
CA TRP A 346 -7.36 5.87 -26.57
C TRP A 346 -6.81 5.85 -25.14
N LEU A 347 -6.06 4.80 -24.77
CA LEU A 347 -5.45 4.67 -23.45
C LEU A 347 -4.51 5.85 -23.17
N LEU A 348 -3.67 6.23 -24.14
CA LEU A 348 -2.76 7.36 -24.01
C LEU A 348 -3.54 8.69 -23.86
N ALA A 349 -4.55 8.92 -24.70
CA ALA A 349 -5.34 10.15 -24.69
C ALA A 349 -6.17 10.36 -23.40
N HIS A 350 -6.56 9.26 -22.73
CA HIS A 350 -7.35 9.30 -21.49
C HIS A 350 -6.51 9.13 -20.22
N GLY A 351 -5.17 9.22 -20.32
CA GLY A 351 -4.27 9.18 -19.16
C GLY A 351 -3.92 7.79 -18.63
N HIS A 352 -4.38 6.71 -19.28
CA HIS A 352 -4.03 5.32 -18.98
C HIS A 352 -2.67 4.92 -19.59
N VAL A 353 -1.65 5.78 -19.40
CA VAL A 353 -0.37 5.70 -20.12
C VAL A 353 0.36 4.38 -19.88
N GLN A 354 0.31 3.83 -18.66
CA GLN A 354 1.02 2.58 -18.34
C GLN A 354 0.44 1.37 -19.04
N GLU A 355 -0.89 1.32 -19.14
CA GLU A 355 -1.57 0.25 -19.88
C GLU A 355 -1.25 0.35 -21.37
N GLY A 356 -1.23 1.57 -21.91
CA GLY A 356 -0.77 1.85 -23.27
C GLY A 356 0.66 1.38 -23.51
N ILE A 357 1.61 1.78 -22.66
CA ILE A 357 3.02 1.34 -22.73
C ILE A 357 3.14 -0.17 -22.64
N ALA A 358 2.41 -0.83 -21.73
CA ALA A 358 2.43 -2.28 -21.60
C ALA A 358 1.98 -2.99 -22.89
N GLN A 359 0.99 -2.43 -23.61
CA GLN A 359 0.59 -2.95 -24.92
C GLN A 359 1.68 -2.76 -25.98
N ILE A 360 2.32 -1.58 -26.03
CA ILE A 360 3.39 -1.27 -26.98
C ILE A 360 4.59 -2.20 -26.76
N VAL A 361 5.01 -2.38 -25.51
CA VAL A 361 6.11 -3.28 -25.13
C VAL A 361 5.80 -4.74 -25.51
N ARG A 362 4.56 -5.22 -25.29
CA ARG A 362 4.15 -6.58 -25.67
C ARG A 362 4.23 -6.83 -27.18
N HIS A 363 4.07 -5.79 -27.98
CA HIS A 363 4.15 -5.83 -29.45
C HIS A 363 5.53 -5.43 -30.00
N ALA A 364 6.49 -5.08 -29.13
CA ALA A 364 7.86 -4.72 -29.48
C ALA A 364 8.00 -3.53 -30.47
N ASP A 365 7.05 -2.58 -30.45
CA ASP A 365 7.16 -1.34 -31.24
C ASP A 365 7.99 -0.29 -30.49
N TRP A 366 9.32 -0.42 -30.61
CA TRP A 366 10.27 0.43 -29.88
C TRP A 366 10.27 1.89 -30.30
N HIS A 367 9.93 2.20 -31.55
CA HIS A 367 9.85 3.59 -32.03
C HIS A 367 8.65 4.30 -31.43
N TRP A 368 7.51 3.61 -31.33
CA TRP A 368 6.34 4.17 -30.66
C TRP A 368 6.58 4.32 -29.17
N LEU A 369 7.20 3.33 -28.52
CA LEU A 369 7.57 3.42 -27.09
C LEU A 369 8.47 4.64 -26.82
N ALA A 370 9.49 4.86 -27.64
CA ALA A 370 10.37 6.02 -27.52
C ALA A 370 9.61 7.35 -27.59
N ARG A 371 8.65 7.48 -28.51
CA ARG A 371 7.80 8.68 -28.63
C ARG A 371 6.91 8.89 -27.40
N VAL A 372 6.25 7.83 -26.94
CA VAL A 372 5.36 7.86 -25.77
C VAL A 372 6.13 8.20 -24.49
N LEU A 373 7.34 7.65 -24.31
CA LEU A 373 8.20 7.99 -23.18
C LEU A 373 8.69 9.43 -23.24
N ALA A 374 9.06 9.94 -24.43
CA ALA A 374 9.45 11.33 -24.58
C ALA A 374 8.31 12.31 -24.23
N GLU A 375 7.07 11.98 -24.60
CA GLU A 375 5.90 12.82 -24.37
C GLU A 375 5.33 12.70 -22.94
N HIS A 376 5.21 11.49 -22.40
CA HIS A 376 4.51 11.23 -21.14
C HIS A 376 5.42 10.78 -19.99
N GLY A 377 6.68 10.44 -20.26
CA GLY A 377 7.60 9.86 -19.29
C GLY A 377 7.83 10.75 -18.07
N ASN A 378 7.91 12.07 -18.25
CA ASN A 378 8.14 12.98 -17.14
C ASN A 378 6.97 12.96 -16.13
N ASN A 379 5.73 12.95 -16.64
CA ASN A 379 4.53 12.82 -15.81
C ASN A 379 4.51 11.47 -15.06
N LEU A 380 4.94 10.38 -15.71
CA LEU A 380 5.05 9.07 -15.07
C LEU A 380 6.07 9.05 -13.94
N ILE A 381 7.25 9.66 -14.14
CA ILE A 381 8.28 9.79 -13.09
C ILE A 381 7.71 10.53 -11.89
N HIS A 382 7.06 11.67 -12.12
CA HIS A 382 6.46 12.48 -11.05
C HIS A 382 5.26 11.81 -10.38
N GLY A 383 4.55 10.94 -11.09
CA GLY A 383 3.52 10.05 -10.55
C GLY A 383 4.06 8.88 -9.74
N GLY A 384 5.39 8.76 -9.57
CA GLY A 384 6.03 7.70 -8.79
C GLY A 384 6.52 6.50 -9.59
N TYR A 385 6.34 6.49 -10.91
CA TYR A 385 6.66 5.36 -11.79
C TYR A 385 8.07 5.43 -12.39
N HIS A 386 9.02 6.05 -11.68
CA HIS A 386 10.39 6.23 -12.14
C HIS A 386 11.13 4.90 -12.37
N LEU A 387 10.89 3.87 -11.55
CA LEU A 387 11.49 2.54 -11.77
C LEU A 387 10.95 1.83 -13.03
N PRO A 388 9.63 1.73 -13.26
CA PRO A 388 9.09 1.26 -14.54
C PRO A 388 9.64 2.03 -15.74
N VAL A 389 9.71 3.37 -15.66
CA VAL A 389 10.25 4.20 -16.74
C VAL A 389 11.71 3.86 -17.04
N LEU A 390 12.56 3.68 -16.03
CA LEU A 390 13.94 3.22 -16.23
C LEU A 390 13.99 1.84 -16.92
N ASN A 391 13.15 0.90 -16.50
CA ASN A 391 13.09 -0.43 -17.13
C ASN A 391 12.64 -0.35 -18.60
N TRP A 392 11.70 0.53 -18.94
CA TRP A 392 11.28 0.74 -20.32
C TRP A 392 12.36 1.42 -21.17
N LEU A 393 13.10 2.38 -20.60
CA LEU A 393 14.27 2.99 -21.24
C LEU A 393 15.40 1.97 -21.47
N ASP A 394 15.60 1.04 -20.53
CA ASP A 394 16.59 -0.04 -20.64
C ASP A 394 16.19 -1.10 -21.69
N ALA A 395 14.89 -1.26 -21.97
CA ALA A 395 14.37 -2.15 -23.00
C ALA A 395 14.46 -1.57 -24.42
N LEU A 396 14.59 -0.25 -24.57
CA LEU A 396 14.77 0.39 -25.88
C LEU A 396 16.15 0.05 -26.48
N PRO A 397 16.25 -0.11 -27.81
CA PRO A 397 17.52 -0.10 -28.52
C PRO A 397 18.36 1.13 -28.13
N GLN A 398 19.65 0.93 -27.81
CA GLN A 398 20.51 1.99 -27.29
C GLN A 398 20.63 3.20 -28.23
N ASP A 399 20.58 2.97 -29.54
CA ASP A 399 20.67 4.03 -30.56
C ASP A 399 19.49 5.01 -30.45
N LEU A 400 18.28 4.51 -30.16
CA LEU A 400 17.08 5.36 -29.97
C LEU A 400 17.17 6.24 -28.73
N VAL A 401 17.88 5.80 -27.70
CA VAL A 401 18.03 6.54 -26.44
C VAL A 401 19.22 7.51 -26.52
N THR A 402 20.33 7.10 -27.12
CA THR A 402 21.58 7.87 -27.16
C THR A 402 21.44 9.16 -27.95
N ASP A 403 20.73 9.12 -29.08
CA ASP A 403 20.57 10.27 -29.97
C ASP A 403 19.35 11.15 -29.61
N ASN A 404 18.56 10.78 -28.61
CA ASN A 404 17.36 11.51 -28.20
C ASN A 404 17.59 12.28 -26.87
N PRO A 405 17.77 13.62 -26.92
CA PRO A 405 18.02 14.42 -25.73
C PRO A 405 16.91 14.29 -24.65
N GLN A 406 15.65 14.15 -25.08
CA GLN A 406 14.50 14.09 -24.18
C GLN A 406 14.47 12.75 -23.41
N LEU A 407 14.81 11.65 -24.06
CA LEU A 407 14.94 10.34 -23.39
C LEU A 407 16.15 10.27 -22.46
N GLN A 408 17.26 10.93 -22.81
CA GLN A 408 18.41 11.09 -21.90
C GLN A 408 18.03 11.87 -20.65
N MET A 409 17.35 13.01 -20.81
CA MET A 409 16.86 13.79 -19.68
C MET A 409 15.86 13.00 -18.83
N LEU A 410 14.98 12.22 -19.47
CA LEU A 410 14.06 11.32 -18.77
C LEU A 410 14.81 10.26 -17.95
N ARG A 411 15.89 9.69 -18.46
CA ARG A 411 16.75 8.76 -17.71
C ARG A 411 17.39 9.45 -16.50
N ILE A 412 17.87 10.68 -16.66
CA ILE A 412 18.45 11.49 -15.57
C ILE A 412 17.42 11.68 -14.46
N TRP A 413 16.20 12.10 -14.79
CA TRP A 413 15.10 12.20 -13.82
C TRP A 413 14.76 10.86 -13.16
N GLY A 414 14.72 9.77 -13.94
CA GLY A 414 14.41 8.44 -13.42
C GLY A 414 15.44 7.99 -12.38
N LEU A 415 16.72 8.19 -12.68
CA LEU A 415 17.84 7.87 -11.78
C LEU A 415 17.85 8.78 -10.55
N PHE A 416 17.55 10.06 -10.72
CA PHE A 416 17.41 11.01 -9.62
C PHE A 416 16.36 10.55 -8.60
N PHE A 417 15.13 10.23 -9.06
CA PHE A 417 14.07 9.76 -8.17
C PHE A 417 14.33 8.33 -7.64
N ALA A 418 15.12 7.52 -8.34
CA ALA A 418 15.62 6.25 -7.85
C ALA A 418 16.77 6.39 -6.83
N ASN A 419 17.14 7.61 -6.45
CA ASN A 419 18.26 7.96 -5.56
C ASN A 419 19.63 7.42 -6.05
N ARG A 420 19.84 7.36 -7.37
CA ARG A 420 21.09 6.96 -8.04
C ARG A 420 21.84 8.19 -8.54
N VAL A 421 22.20 9.06 -7.60
CA VAL A 421 22.71 10.42 -7.88
C VAL A 421 24.15 10.39 -8.43
N ASP A 422 24.96 9.41 -8.05
CA ASP A 422 26.38 9.30 -8.44
C ASP A 422 26.59 9.24 -9.97
N THR A 423 25.61 8.71 -10.70
CA THR A 423 25.65 8.56 -12.16
C THR A 423 25.17 9.80 -12.92
N LEU A 424 24.61 10.81 -12.26
CA LEU A 424 23.96 11.94 -12.95
C LEU A 424 24.96 12.91 -13.58
N ALA A 425 26.06 13.23 -12.91
CA ALA A 425 27.05 14.19 -13.40
C ALA A 425 27.62 13.86 -14.81
N PRO A 426 28.07 12.61 -15.10
CA PRO A 426 28.53 12.28 -16.45
C PRO A 426 27.39 12.29 -17.48
N LEU A 427 26.17 11.86 -17.10
CA LEU A 427 25.01 11.89 -18.00
C LEU A 427 24.59 13.31 -18.37
N LEU A 428 24.57 14.23 -17.41
CA LEU A 428 24.28 15.65 -17.65
C LEU A 428 25.30 16.26 -18.61
N SER A 429 26.59 15.96 -18.43
CA SER A 429 27.66 16.46 -19.30
C SER A 429 27.53 15.92 -20.73
N SER A 430 27.24 14.61 -20.86
CA SER A 430 26.99 14.01 -22.18
C SER A 430 25.74 14.57 -22.87
N LEU A 431 24.72 14.97 -22.11
CA LEU A 431 23.50 15.57 -22.65
C LEU A 431 23.75 17.02 -23.10
N GLU A 432 24.52 17.80 -22.33
CA GLU A 432 24.99 19.13 -22.72
C GLU A 432 25.78 19.07 -24.05
N ASP A 433 26.75 18.16 -24.16
CA ASP A 433 27.53 17.95 -25.40
C ASP A 433 26.66 17.52 -26.60
N LEU A 434 25.55 16.82 -26.35
CA LEU A 434 24.60 16.42 -27.38
C LEU A 434 23.75 17.60 -27.84
N LEU A 435 23.26 18.42 -26.90
CA LEU A 435 22.51 19.63 -27.22
C LEU A 435 23.36 20.63 -28.00
N ASP A 436 24.61 20.84 -27.60
CA ASP A 436 25.54 21.74 -28.30
C ASP A 436 25.77 21.32 -29.76
N ARG A 437 25.87 20.00 -30.03
CA ARG A 437 25.96 19.46 -31.40
C ARG A 437 24.69 19.72 -32.21
N HIS A 438 23.51 19.46 -31.65
CA HIS A 438 22.24 19.71 -32.34
C HIS A 438 21.98 21.20 -32.63
N VAL A 439 22.41 22.10 -31.74
CA VAL A 439 22.32 23.55 -31.96
C VAL A 439 23.27 24.00 -33.08
N ALA A 440 24.48 23.44 -33.14
CA ALA A 440 25.44 23.72 -34.21
C ALA A 440 24.93 23.26 -35.60
N ASP A 441 24.17 22.17 -35.66
CA ASP A 441 23.63 21.59 -36.90
C ASP A 441 22.32 22.26 -37.39
N SER A 442 21.92 23.41 -36.82
CA SER A 442 20.78 24.23 -37.26
C SER A 442 19.42 23.53 -37.26
N HIS A 443 19.15 22.67 -36.27
CA HIS A 443 17.82 22.08 -36.09
C HIS A 443 16.77 23.15 -35.67
N PRO A 444 15.51 23.07 -36.14
CA PRO A 444 14.48 24.11 -35.91
C PRO A 444 13.94 24.23 -34.48
N ASP A 445 14.43 23.42 -33.53
CA ASP A 445 13.75 23.19 -32.23
C ASP A 445 14.44 23.91 -31.05
N ALA A 446 14.70 25.21 -31.23
CA ALA A 446 15.38 26.04 -30.23
C ALA A 446 14.61 26.12 -28.90
N GLU A 447 13.29 26.02 -28.93
CA GLU A 447 12.44 26.07 -27.72
C GLU A 447 12.53 24.77 -26.90
N GLY A 448 12.58 23.60 -27.55
CA GLY A 448 12.79 22.31 -26.89
C GLY A 448 14.19 22.19 -26.26
N ALA A 449 15.22 22.70 -26.93
CA ALA A 449 16.59 22.75 -26.40
C ALA A 449 16.70 23.66 -25.16
N LEU A 450 16.05 24.84 -25.18
CA LEU A 450 15.99 25.74 -24.03
C LEU A 450 15.27 25.10 -22.84
N GLY A 451 14.17 24.39 -23.07
CA GLY A 451 13.46 23.65 -22.01
C GLY A 451 14.35 22.63 -21.31
N LEU A 452 15.07 21.81 -22.07
CA LEU A 452 16.00 20.82 -21.52
C LEU A 452 17.17 21.47 -20.77
N GLN A 453 17.66 22.63 -21.22
CA GLN A 453 18.75 23.32 -20.54
C GLN A 453 18.37 23.84 -19.15
N SER A 454 17.14 24.29 -18.97
CA SER A 454 16.63 24.65 -17.63
C SER A 454 16.48 23.40 -16.74
N GLU A 455 16.09 22.24 -17.29
CA GLU A 455 16.04 20.98 -16.54
C GLU A 455 17.43 20.49 -16.11
N ILE A 456 18.41 20.58 -17.01
CA ILE A 456 19.82 20.28 -16.72
C ILE A 456 20.33 21.20 -15.61
N SER A 457 20.06 22.51 -15.71
CA SER A 457 20.48 23.50 -14.71
C SER A 457 19.87 23.22 -13.33
N LEU A 458 18.60 22.78 -13.29
CA LEU A 458 17.94 22.34 -12.05
C LEU A 458 18.63 21.12 -11.44
N MET A 459 18.96 20.11 -12.25
CA MET A 459 19.70 18.93 -11.80
C MET A 459 21.13 19.27 -11.33
N ARG A 460 21.81 20.16 -12.03
CA ARG A 460 23.13 20.66 -11.65
C ARG A 460 23.07 21.41 -10.32
N SER A 461 22.05 22.25 -10.11
CA SER A 461 21.81 22.92 -8.82
C SER A 461 21.67 21.89 -7.70
N TYR A 462 20.88 20.83 -7.91
CA TYR A 462 20.74 19.76 -6.94
C TYR A 462 22.07 19.04 -6.63
N LEU A 463 22.84 18.69 -7.66
CA LEU A 463 24.15 18.08 -7.46
C LEU A 463 25.12 19.00 -6.71
N ALA A 464 25.06 20.31 -6.97
CA ALA A 464 25.87 21.29 -6.22
C ALA A 464 25.51 21.28 -4.72
N ARG A 465 24.23 21.15 -4.35
CA ARG A 465 23.81 21.00 -2.93
C ARG A 465 24.41 19.76 -2.27
N THR A 466 24.37 18.60 -2.95
CA THR A 466 24.95 17.35 -2.39
C THR A 466 26.45 17.46 -2.11
N ARG A 467 27.15 18.31 -2.86
CA ARG A 467 28.59 18.54 -2.73
C ARG A 467 28.94 19.74 -1.84
N SER A 468 27.94 20.32 -1.18
CA SER A 468 28.08 21.55 -0.38
C SER A 468 28.70 22.73 -1.14
N ASP A 469 28.46 22.80 -2.46
CA ASP A 469 28.80 23.96 -3.30
C ASP A 469 27.61 24.94 -3.33
N ASP A 470 27.37 25.58 -2.19
CA ASP A 470 26.22 26.46 -1.97
C ASP A 470 26.16 27.63 -2.95
N LYS A 471 27.33 28.10 -3.43
CA LYS A 471 27.44 29.20 -4.38
C LYS A 471 26.91 28.75 -5.75
N SER A 472 27.43 27.66 -6.30
CA SER A 472 26.96 27.14 -7.59
C SER A 472 25.49 26.74 -7.52
N ALA A 473 25.04 26.12 -6.41
CA ALA A 473 23.64 25.80 -6.19
C ALA A 473 22.74 27.05 -6.25
N THR A 474 23.14 28.12 -5.57
CA THR A 474 22.37 29.38 -5.55
C THR A 474 22.34 30.05 -6.92
N ASP A 475 23.48 30.14 -7.60
CA ASP A 475 23.60 30.81 -8.90
C ASP A 475 22.77 30.08 -9.98
N LEU A 476 22.87 28.74 -10.03
CA LEU A 476 22.09 27.90 -10.95
C LEU A 476 20.59 27.98 -10.66
N THR A 477 20.18 27.96 -9.39
CA THR A 477 18.76 28.04 -9.04
C THR A 477 18.16 29.40 -9.40
N ARG A 478 18.91 30.49 -9.21
CA ARG A 478 18.49 31.84 -9.65
C ARG A 478 18.40 31.95 -11.17
N GLN A 479 19.31 31.30 -11.89
CA GLN A 479 19.25 31.25 -13.35
C GLN A 479 17.98 30.53 -13.81
N VAL A 480 17.71 29.35 -13.27
CA VAL A 480 16.50 28.57 -13.55
C VAL A 480 15.23 29.39 -13.24
N LEU A 481 15.20 30.14 -12.14
CA LEU A 481 14.06 31.00 -11.80
C LEU A 481 13.79 32.08 -12.86
N LYS A 482 14.83 32.72 -13.41
CA LYS A 482 14.68 33.71 -14.48
C LYS A 482 14.12 33.09 -15.77
N GLU A 483 14.47 31.86 -16.05
CA GLU A 483 14.05 31.13 -17.26
C GLU A 483 12.64 30.53 -17.11
N ILE A 484 12.25 30.14 -15.89
CA ILE A 484 10.96 29.50 -15.58
C ILE A 484 9.75 30.39 -15.86
N ASP A 485 9.86 31.71 -15.71
CA ASP A 485 8.75 32.62 -16.00
C ASP A 485 8.41 32.72 -17.49
N HIS A 486 9.35 32.33 -18.35
CA HIS A 486 9.23 32.41 -19.81
C HIS A 486 9.04 31.06 -20.49
N THR A 487 9.06 29.96 -19.74
CA THR A 487 9.03 28.61 -20.29
C THR A 487 7.80 27.82 -19.77
N ARG A 488 7.24 26.95 -20.62
CA ARG A 488 6.12 26.04 -20.28
C ARG A 488 6.60 24.79 -19.51
N ILE A 489 7.59 24.94 -18.63
CA ILE A 489 8.18 23.77 -17.95
C ILE A 489 7.27 23.31 -16.82
N PRO A 490 6.83 22.04 -16.80
CA PRO A 490 6.03 21.47 -15.73
C PRO A 490 6.93 21.09 -14.53
N LEU A 491 7.80 21.98 -14.05
CA LEU A 491 8.75 21.73 -12.95
C LEU A 491 8.88 22.93 -11.99
N LYS A 492 7.95 23.89 -12.06
CA LYS A 492 7.99 25.07 -11.18
C LYS A 492 7.91 24.62 -9.73
N SER A 493 7.04 23.66 -9.44
CA SER A 493 6.87 23.12 -8.08
C SER A 493 8.16 22.58 -7.47
N VAL A 494 8.92 21.76 -8.22
CA VAL A 494 10.17 21.14 -7.76
C VAL A 494 11.28 22.18 -7.62
N THR A 495 11.33 23.17 -8.51
CA THR A 495 12.31 24.26 -8.43
C THR A 495 12.10 25.11 -7.19
N TYR A 496 10.85 25.54 -6.95
CA TYR A 496 10.50 26.31 -5.76
C TYR A 496 10.71 25.50 -4.47
N TYR A 497 10.49 24.18 -4.50
CA TYR A 497 10.82 23.33 -3.36
C TYR A 497 12.32 23.34 -3.06
N GLY A 498 13.17 23.23 -4.10
CA GLY A 498 14.61 23.37 -3.98
C GLY A 498 15.05 24.72 -3.40
N LEU A 499 14.45 25.82 -3.87
CA LEU A 499 14.68 27.16 -3.29
C LEU A 499 14.28 27.24 -1.82
N GLY A 500 13.14 26.65 -1.46
CA GLY A 500 12.69 26.56 -0.07
C GLY A 500 13.70 25.86 0.83
N LEU A 501 14.31 24.76 0.35
CA LEU A 501 15.37 24.05 1.07
C LEU A 501 16.62 24.92 1.25
N ASP A 502 17.03 25.66 0.21
CA ASP A 502 18.21 26.53 0.25
C ASP A 502 18.04 27.69 1.24
N TYR A 503 16.91 28.39 1.15
CA TYR A 503 16.59 29.50 2.05
C TYR A 503 16.47 29.01 3.48
N TYR A 504 15.81 27.86 3.70
CA TYR A 504 15.74 27.23 5.01
C TYR A 504 17.14 26.90 5.55
N GLY A 505 18.01 26.33 4.72
CA GLY A 505 19.37 26.00 5.11
C GLY A 505 20.22 27.21 5.50
N LYS A 506 19.97 28.37 4.89
CA LYS A 506 20.62 29.65 5.23
C LYS A 506 19.98 30.36 6.43
N GLY A 507 18.83 29.91 6.90
CA GLY A 507 18.04 30.59 7.93
C GLY A 507 17.23 31.79 7.42
N GLU A 508 17.07 31.93 6.10
CA GLU A 508 16.25 32.96 5.43
C GLU A 508 14.78 32.50 5.44
N LEU A 509 14.14 32.51 6.61
CA LEU A 509 12.84 31.84 6.82
C LEU A 509 11.69 32.44 6.00
N THR A 510 11.65 33.76 5.84
CA THR A 510 10.58 34.44 5.07
C THR A 510 10.65 34.02 3.60
N GLU A 511 11.84 34.07 3.01
CA GLU A 511 12.10 33.67 1.64
C GLU A 511 11.84 32.17 1.43
N ALA A 512 12.16 31.34 2.44
CA ALA A 512 11.85 29.91 2.44
C ALA A 512 10.33 29.66 2.39
N GLU A 513 9.55 30.37 3.20
CA GLU A 513 8.09 30.27 3.22
C GLU A 513 7.47 30.66 1.88
N ASP A 514 7.87 31.81 1.31
CA ASP A 514 7.38 32.29 0.01
C ASP A 514 7.67 31.28 -1.11
N ALA A 515 8.88 30.71 -1.10
CA ALA A 515 9.28 29.69 -2.05
C ALA A 515 8.46 28.40 -1.87
N LEU A 516 8.30 27.89 -0.64
CA LEU A 516 7.55 26.66 -0.38
C LEU A 516 6.06 26.82 -0.65
N GLN A 517 5.48 27.99 -0.41
CA GLN A 517 4.09 28.27 -0.74
C GLN A 517 3.88 28.33 -2.26
N SER A 518 4.85 28.89 -3.00
CA SER A 518 4.88 28.80 -4.46
C SER A 518 5.03 27.35 -4.93
N ALA A 519 5.87 26.54 -4.28
CA ALA A 519 6.04 25.13 -4.60
C ALA A 519 4.74 24.33 -4.42
N VAL A 520 4.01 24.56 -3.33
CA VAL A 520 2.68 23.97 -3.09
C VAL A 520 1.69 24.39 -4.17
N ARG A 521 1.58 25.69 -4.45
CA ARG A 521 0.65 26.22 -5.47
C ARG A 521 0.90 25.62 -6.85
N TYR A 522 2.15 25.68 -7.32
CA TYR A 522 2.49 25.09 -8.62
C TYR A 522 2.38 23.58 -8.61
N GLY A 523 2.68 22.91 -7.49
CA GLY A 523 2.50 21.47 -7.36
C GLY A 523 1.04 21.05 -7.47
N GLN A 524 0.11 21.88 -7.00
CA GLN A 524 -1.33 21.65 -7.19
C GLN A 524 -1.75 21.80 -8.65
N VAL A 525 -1.25 22.84 -9.33
CA VAL A 525 -1.52 23.11 -10.75
C VAL A 525 -0.94 22.02 -11.65
N GLU A 526 0.30 21.60 -11.39
CA GLU A 526 1.01 20.52 -12.08
C GLU A 526 0.51 19.13 -11.65
N GLN A 527 -0.42 19.06 -10.69
CA GLN A 527 -0.92 17.86 -10.04
C GLN A 527 0.18 16.89 -9.57
N LYS A 528 1.15 17.39 -8.79
CA LYS A 528 2.26 16.62 -8.22
C LYS A 528 2.09 16.42 -6.71
N PRO A 529 1.37 15.38 -6.27
CA PRO A 529 1.03 15.21 -4.86
C PRO A 529 2.25 15.01 -3.95
N SER A 530 3.29 14.33 -4.42
CA SER A 530 4.53 14.13 -3.68
C SER A 530 5.23 15.47 -3.37
N THR A 531 5.39 16.33 -4.37
CA THR A 531 5.99 17.67 -4.20
C THR A 531 5.13 18.55 -3.30
N VAL A 532 3.81 18.51 -3.45
CA VAL A 532 2.87 19.26 -2.60
C VAL A 532 3.00 18.85 -1.13
N LEU A 533 3.06 17.54 -0.84
CA LEU A 533 3.23 17.03 0.52
C LEU A 533 4.60 17.36 1.13
N SER A 534 5.68 17.27 0.35
CA SER A 534 7.04 17.55 0.84
C SER A 534 7.24 19.04 1.09
N SER A 535 6.80 19.90 0.16
CA SER A 535 6.89 21.36 0.28
C SER A 535 6.01 21.87 1.42
N GLY A 536 4.78 21.37 1.49
CA GLY A 536 3.84 21.67 2.55
C GLY A 536 4.29 21.24 3.93
N GLY A 537 4.86 20.04 4.03
CA GLY A 537 5.39 19.52 5.28
C GLY A 537 6.54 20.37 5.81
N LEU A 538 7.47 20.78 4.94
CA LEU A 538 8.58 21.66 5.33
C LEU A 538 8.11 23.07 5.67
N LEU A 539 7.14 23.60 4.92
CA LEU A 539 6.51 24.88 5.24
C LEU A 539 5.90 24.85 6.65
N ALA A 540 5.14 23.81 6.95
CA ALA A 540 4.56 23.61 8.29
C ALA A 540 5.64 23.40 9.36
N TRP A 541 6.75 22.74 9.04
CA TRP A 541 7.89 22.61 9.96
C TRP A 541 8.48 23.98 10.33
N ILE A 542 8.64 24.88 9.35
CA ILE A 542 9.12 26.24 9.57
C ILE A 542 8.12 27.03 10.43
N GLN A 543 6.83 27.00 10.08
CA GLN A 543 5.76 27.66 10.84
C GLN A 543 5.70 27.17 12.29
N TYR A 544 5.82 25.86 12.51
CA TYR A 544 5.88 25.27 13.86
C TYR A 544 7.05 25.83 14.67
N ASN A 545 8.25 25.89 14.09
CA ASN A 545 9.44 26.42 14.79
C ASN A 545 9.38 27.93 15.02
N ARG A 546 8.65 28.68 14.18
CA ARG A 546 8.32 30.10 14.42
C ARG A 546 7.27 30.31 15.51
N GLY A 547 6.59 29.26 15.97
CA GLY A 547 5.54 29.35 16.98
C GLY A 547 4.13 29.55 16.41
N ASP A 548 3.96 29.44 15.09
CA ASP A 548 2.65 29.50 14.44
C ASP A 548 2.03 28.09 14.36
N ILE A 549 1.85 27.43 15.51
CA ILE A 549 1.48 26.01 15.60
C ILE A 549 0.12 25.72 14.92
N ASP A 550 -0.86 26.60 15.09
CA ASP A 550 -2.16 26.46 14.43
C ASP A 550 -2.05 26.57 12.91
N LEU A 551 -1.29 27.55 12.41
CA LEU A 551 -1.03 27.70 10.97
C LEU A 551 -0.30 26.49 10.39
N ALA A 552 0.65 25.91 11.13
CA ALA A 552 1.35 24.69 10.74
C ALA A 552 0.40 23.49 10.63
N LEU A 553 -0.54 23.36 11.58
CA LEU A 553 -1.55 22.30 11.58
C LEU A 553 -2.54 22.48 10.41
N ASP A 554 -2.99 23.71 10.17
CA ASP A 554 -3.89 24.04 9.05
C ASP A 554 -3.19 23.75 7.71
N THR A 555 -1.94 24.18 7.54
CA THR A 555 -1.12 23.89 6.37
C THR A 555 -1.01 22.38 6.12
N CYS A 556 -0.73 21.59 7.16
CA CYS A 556 -0.68 20.13 7.03
C CYS A 556 -2.04 19.54 6.62
N THR A 557 -3.12 20.03 7.22
CA THR A 557 -4.49 19.55 7.03
C THR A 557 -4.98 19.85 5.61
N ASP A 558 -4.84 21.08 5.14
CA ASP A 558 -5.30 21.52 3.82
C ASP A 558 -4.58 20.77 2.69
N ILE A 559 -3.26 20.61 2.83
CA ILE A 559 -2.45 19.90 1.86
C ILE A 559 -2.82 18.41 1.84
N ARG A 560 -3.07 17.82 3.01
CA ARG A 560 -3.52 16.44 3.09
C ARG A 560 -4.90 16.25 2.46
N GLN A 561 -5.85 17.14 2.73
CA GLN A 561 -7.18 17.11 2.12
C GLN A 561 -7.11 17.27 0.59
N TRP A 562 -6.24 18.14 0.10
CA TRP A 562 -6.06 18.32 -1.35
C TRP A 562 -5.54 17.04 -2.01
N VAL A 563 -4.54 16.37 -1.41
CA VAL A 563 -4.01 15.10 -1.95
C VAL A 563 -5.05 14.00 -1.88
N ASP A 564 -5.71 13.81 -0.74
CA ASP A 564 -6.72 12.76 -0.59
C ASP A 564 -7.91 13.01 -1.55
N ARG A 565 -8.23 14.25 -1.92
CA ARG A 565 -9.30 14.56 -2.90
C ARG A 565 -8.91 14.21 -4.34
N HIS A 566 -7.65 14.39 -4.74
CA HIS A 566 -7.22 14.25 -6.14
C HIS A 566 -6.47 12.94 -6.42
N TYR A 567 -5.99 12.25 -5.37
CA TYR A 567 -5.07 11.10 -5.47
C TYR A 567 -5.41 9.96 -4.50
N ALA A 568 -6.67 9.87 -4.03
CA ALA A 568 -7.12 8.71 -3.28
C ALA A 568 -7.45 7.54 -4.22
N ASP A 569 -6.51 6.61 -4.36
CA ASP A 569 -6.78 5.27 -4.87
C ASP A 569 -6.82 4.29 -3.67
N PRO A 570 -7.98 3.74 -3.30
CA PRO A 570 -8.10 2.78 -2.20
C PRO A 570 -7.28 1.50 -2.41
N SER A 571 -6.90 1.19 -3.65
CA SER A 571 -6.08 0.02 -3.98
C SER A 571 -4.58 0.26 -3.81
N GLN A 572 -4.15 1.52 -3.61
CA GLN A 572 -2.74 1.88 -3.48
C GLN A 572 -2.35 2.32 -2.05
N PRO A 573 -1.08 2.12 -1.64
CA PRO A 573 -0.58 2.66 -0.39
C PRO A 573 -0.72 4.19 -0.35
N ARG A 574 -1.15 4.73 0.80
CA ARG A 574 -1.29 6.17 0.99
C ARG A 574 0.08 6.86 0.90
N LEU A 575 0.15 7.97 0.17
CA LEU A 575 1.36 8.79 0.06
C LEU A 575 1.73 9.42 1.41
N ILE A 576 2.93 9.12 1.91
CA ILE A 576 3.45 9.58 3.20
C ILE A 576 4.63 10.52 2.95
N SER A 577 4.57 11.72 3.54
CA SER A 577 5.69 12.68 3.54
C SER A 577 6.40 12.65 4.89
N CYS A 578 7.73 12.56 4.85
CA CYS A 578 8.60 12.61 6.03
C CYS A 578 8.39 13.92 6.80
N TRP A 579 8.49 15.06 6.11
CA TRP A 579 8.34 16.37 6.73
C TRP A 579 6.95 16.55 7.36
N GLN A 580 5.89 16.27 6.62
CA GLN A 580 4.54 16.50 7.12
C GLN A 580 4.22 15.65 8.35
N ASN A 581 4.57 14.36 8.33
CA ASN A 581 4.32 13.48 9.49
C ASN A 581 5.22 13.82 10.68
N SER A 582 6.47 14.24 10.42
CA SER A 582 7.37 14.72 11.47
C SER A 582 6.84 15.98 12.13
N THR A 583 6.34 16.95 11.35
CA THR A 583 5.69 18.16 11.87
C THR A 583 4.44 17.83 12.67
N LEU A 584 3.55 16.97 12.16
CA LEU A 584 2.34 16.56 12.88
C LEU A 584 2.68 15.82 14.19
N CYS A 585 3.72 14.99 14.19
CA CYS A 585 4.23 14.35 15.40
C CYS A 585 4.67 15.42 16.42
N GLU A 586 5.46 16.41 16.01
CA GLU A 586 5.90 17.51 16.88
C GLU A 586 4.74 18.39 17.40
N ILE A 587 3.78 18.74 16.55
CA ILE A 587 2.60 19.52 16.95
C ILE A 587 1.78 18.77 18.00
N HIS A 588 1.47 17.50 17.75
CA HIS A 588 0.66 16.70 18.67
C HIS A 588 1.42 16.36 19.96
N ARG A 589 2.73 16.12 19.88
CA ARG A 589 3.60 15.97 21.06
C ARG A 589 3.54 17.24 21.91
N GLU A 590 3.71 18.41 21.29
CA GLU A 590 3.73 19.70 21.98
C GLU A 590 2.40 20.02 22.69
N ARG A 591 1.27 19.55 22.13
CA ARG A 591 -0.09 19.70 22.67
C ARG A 591 -0.53 18.60 23.65
N ASP A 592 0.38 17.72 24.08
CA ASP A 592 0.09 16.57 24.97
C ASP A 592 -0.80 15.47 24.40
N HIS A 593 -0.77 15.25 23.09
CA HIS A 593 -1.51 14.18 22.44
C HIS A 593 -0.56 13.07 21.95
N PRO A 594 0.11 12.31 22.85
CA PRO A 594 1.16 11.36 22.46
C PRO A 594 0.64 10.23 21.57
N GLN A 595 -0.62 9.80 21.72
CA GLN A 595 -1.21 8.78 20.85
C GLN A 595 -1.38 9.28 19.40
N LEU A 596 -1.78 10.54 19.22
CA LEU A 596 -1.86 11.15 17.89
C LEU A 596 -0.46 11.36 17.31
N ALA A 597 0.50 11.81 18.12
CA ALA A 597 1.90 11.93 17.69
C ALA A 597 2.47 10.58 17.21
N ALA A 598 2.26 9.51 17.99
CA ALA A 598 2.68 8.16 17.62
C ALA A 598 2.02 7.65 16.32
N THR A 599 0.77 8.02 16.07
CA THR A 599 0.05 7.66 14.84
C THR A 599 0.72 8.26 13.59
N HIS A 600 1.25 9.48 13.69
CA HIS A 600 1.99 10.11 12.60
C HIS A 600 3.43 9.60 12.48
N LEU A 601 4.05 9.17 13.59
CA LEU A 601 5.39 8.59 13.57
C LEU A 601 5.42 7.17 12.99
N GLN A 602 4.42 6.35 13.28
CA GLN A 602 4.42 4.91 12.94
C GLN A 602 4.74 4.62 11.47
N PRO A 603 4.13 5.29 10.46
CA PRO A 603 4.43 5.01 9.07
C PRO A 603 5.87 5.36 8.68
N LEU A 604 6.50 6.32 9.37
CA LEU A 604 7.90 6.69 9.13
C LEU A 604 8.87 5.62 9.64
N LEU A 605 8.54 4.92 10.73
CA LEU A 605 9.38 3.84 11.27
C LEU A 605 9.46 2.65 10.30
N GLU A 606 8.36 2.32 9.62
CA GLU A 606 8.35 1.29 8.58
C GLU A 606 9.31 1.63 7.42
N HIS A 607 9.50 2.91 7.12
CA HIS A 607 10.46 3.35 6.11
C HIS A 607 11.89 3.12 6.59
N VAL A 608 12.20 3.50 7.85
CA VAL A 608 13.53 3.30 8.45
C VAL A 608 13.93 1.83 8.42
N GLU A 609 13.00 0.90 8.73
CA GLU A 609 13.26 -0.55 8.69
C GLU A 609 13.58 -1.08 7.29
N ARG A 610 12.98 -0.48 6.25
CA ARG A 610 13.21 -0.86 4.83
C ARG A 610 14.43 -0.17 4.22
N GLY A 611 14.96 0.84 4.88
CA GLY A 611 16.05 1.69 4.41
C GLY A 611 15.55 3.04 3.89
N THR A 612 15.97 4.11 4.56
CA THR A 612 15.64 5.51 4.24
C THR A 612 16.85 6.29 3.75
N GLU A 613 16.59 7.36 2.99
CA GLU A 613 17.57 8.40 2.67
C GLU A 613 18.15 9.01 3.96
N ALA A 614 19.43 9.41 3.93
CA ALA A 614 20.16 9.80 5.13
C ALA A 614 19.54 11.02 5.83
N GLY A 615 19.11 12.05 5.08
CA GLY A 615 18.50 13.24 5.66
C GLY A 615 17.17 12.92 6.34
N GLN A 616 16.29 12.18 5.65
CA GLN A 616 15.02 11.72 6.21
C GLN A 616 15.22 10.84 7.45
N HIS A 617 16.22 9.95 7.44
CA HIS A 617 16.54 9.12 8.59
C HIS A 617 16.83 9.97 9.83
N VAL A 618 17.64 11.03 9.69
CA VAL A 618 17.95 11.96 10.78
C VAL A 618 16.68 12.63 11.31
N VAL A 619 15.79 13.11 10.43
CA VAL A 619 14.52 13.75 10.82
C VAL A 619 13.61 12.77 11.57
N ILE A 620 13.45 11.54 11.06
CA ILE A 620 12.59 10.51 11.66
C ILE A 620 13.10 10.13 13.05
N GLN A 621 14.40 9.88 13.18
CA GLN A 621 15.01 9.55 14.46
C GLN A 621 14.98 10.72 15.44
N TYR A 622 15.07 11.96 14.95
CA TYR A 622 14.89 13.17 15.77
C TYR A 622 13.50 13.19 16.41
N VAL A 623 12.43 13.10 15.62
CA VAL A 623 11.05 13.16 16.16
C VAL A 623 10.69 11.93 16.99
N ARG A 624 11.23 10.75 16.64
CA ARG A 624 11.14 9.53 17.47
C ARG A 624 11.77 9.75 18.84
N GLY A 625 13.00 10.26 18.85
CA GLY A 625 13.73 10.55 20.08
C GLY A 625 13.02 11.58 20.94
N HIS A 626 12.46 12.62 20.31
CA HIS A 626 11.71 13.66 21.01
C HIS A 626 10.41 13.15 21.62
N LEU A 627 9.64 12.32 20.91
CA LEU A 627 8.45 11.69 21.46
C LEU A 627 8.80 10.75 22.62
N ALA A 628 9.84 9.91 22.46
CA ALA A 628 10.31 9.03 23.53
C ALA A 628 10.77 9.83 24.77
N PHE A 629 11.41 10.98 24.57
CA PHE A 629 11.77 11.91 25.64
C PHE A 629 10.54 12.43 26.38
N SER A 630 9.50 12.87 25.65
CA SER A 630 8.22 13.31 26.22
C SER A 630 7.49 12.23 27.01
N GLU A 631 7.68 10.95 26.66
CA GLU A 631 7.10 9.79 27.35
C GLU A 631 7.95 9.30 28.54
N GLY A 632 9.11 9.91 28.80
CA GLY A 632 10.03 9.50 29.85
C GLY A 632 10.87 8.26 29.51
N LYS A 633 10.84 7.79 28.25
CA LYS A 633 11.64 6.67 27.75
C LYS A 633 13.04 7.15 27.36
N LEU A 634 13.81 7.64 28.35
CA LEU A 634 15.08 8.33 28.11
C LEU A 634 16.10 7.48 27.35
N GLN A 635 16.16 6.17 27.60
CA GLN A 635 17.10 5.29 26.91
C GLN A 635 16.76 5.16 25.42
N GLU A 636 15.48 4.99 25.07
CA GLU A 636 15.03 4.95 23.68
C GLU A 636 15.27 6.31 22.98
N ALA A 637 15.04 7.42 23.70
CA ALA A 637 15.30 8.75 23.19
C ALA A 637 16.79 8.96 22.84
N ILE A 638 17.68 8.56 23.75
CA ILE A 638 19.14 8.64 23.55
C ILE A 638 19.56 7.77 22.37
N GLU A 639 19.09 6.53 22.29
CA GLU A 639 19.45 5.61 21.20
C GLU A 639 19.04 6.14 19.82
N ALA A 640 17.81 6.66 19.70
CA ALA A 640 17.33 7.25 18.45
C ALA A 640 18.17 8.48 18.05
N LEU A 641 18.48 9.37 19.00
CA LEU A 641 19.23 10.59 18.72
C LEU A 641 20.72 10.34 18.47
N GLU A 642 21.32 9.34 19.11
CA GLU A 642 22.68 8.87 18.78
C GLU A 642 22.75 8.31 17.36
N ASP A 643 21.73 7.57 16.93
CA ASP A 643 21.61 7.06 15.55
C ASP A 643 21.46 8.20 14.54
N ALA A 644 20.63 9.20 14.86
CA ALA A 644 20.49 10.42 14.07
C ALA A 644 21.82 11.17 13.92
N ALA A 645 22.50 11.46 15.04
CA ALA A 645 23.77 12.17 15.04
C ALA A 645 24.89 11.38 14.32
N GLN A 646 24.92 10.05 14.49
CA GLN A 646 25.88 9.19 13.80
C GLN A 646 25.63 9.16 12.29
N THR A 647 24.37 9.09 11.85
CA THR A 647 24.01 9.10 10.42
C THR A 647 24.34 10.44 9.79
N ALA A 648 24.01 11.55 10.46
CA ALA A 648 24.34 12.90 10.03
C ALA A 648 25.85 13.06 9.77
N ARG A 649 26.68 12.50 10.66
CA ARG A 649 28.15 12.53 10.54
C ARG A 649 28.69 11.60 9.45
N LYS A 650 28.22 10.36 9.37
CA LYS A 650 28.79 9.33 8.47
C LYS A 650 28.35 9.50 7.02
N ARG A 651 27.21 10.14 6.77
CA ARG A 651 26.59 10.26 5.44
C ARG A 651 26.31 11.70 5.05
N ARG A 652 27.13 12.66 5.51
CA ARG A 652 26.91 14.09 5.30
C ARG A 652 26.71 14.49 3.85
N GLU A 653 27.54 13.98 2.94
CA GLU A 653 27.50 14.24 1.49
C GLU A 653 26.22 13.69 0.82
N GLN A 654 25.47 12.82 1.51
CA GLN A 654 24.20 12.27 1.03
C GLN A 654 22.99 13.02 1.57
N ILE A 655 23.19 14.05 2.41
CA ILE A 655 22.11 14.81 3.05
C ILE A 655 21.88 16.11 2.28
N LEU A 656 20.69 16.21 1.69
CA LEU A 656 20.30 17.24 0.71
C LEU A 656 19.83 18.57 1.32
N PHE A 657 19.55 18.56 2.60
CA PHE A 657 18.95 19.68 3.32
C PHE A 657 19.50 19.74 4.73
N GLU A 658 19.35 20.87 5.40
CA GLU A 658 19.76 21.03 6.80
C GLU A 658 18.78 20.30 7.74
N PRO A 659 19.16 19.16 8.36
CA PRO A 659 18.28 18.44 9.27
C PRO A 659 18.20 19.18 10.63
N PRO A 660 17.23 18.85 11.49
CA PRO A 660 17.16 19.43 12.83
C PRO A 660 18.38 19.06 13.69
N ALA A 661 18.73 19.95 14.62
CA ALA A 661 19.85 19.80 15.55
C ALA A 661 19.67 18.63 16.55
N SER A 662 19.90 17.40 16.09
CA SER A 662 19.80 16.18 16.92
C SER A 662 20.75 16.17 18.12
N THR A 663 21.92 16.79 17.99
CA THR A 663 22.92 16.95 19.07
C THR A 663 22.40 17.79 20.23
N ALA A 664 21.65 18.87 19.95
CA ALA A 664 21.00 19.69 20.97
C ALA A 664 19.99 18.88 21.80
N LEU A 665 19.10 18.13 21.14
CA LEU A 665 18.10 17.31 21.81
C LEU A 665 18.74 16.11 22.55
N LEU A 666 19.80 15.53 21.98
CA LEU A 666 20.58 14.48 22.64
C LEU A 666 21.21 14.98 23.94
N ALA A 667 21.76 16.20 23.94
CA ALA A 667 22.29 16.83 25.15
C ALA A 667 21.21 16.99 26.22
N ARG A 668 20.00 17.44 25.85
CA ARG A 668 18.84 17.50 26.77
C ARG A 668 18.49 16.13 27.35
N CYS A 669 18.50 15.08 26.53
CA CYS A 669 18.25 13.71 27.00
C CYS A 669 19.30 13.22 28.00
N TYR A 670 20.59 13.48 27.74
CA TYR A 670 21.66 13.15 28.69
C TYR A 670 21.55 13.95 30.00
N LEU A 671 21.18 15.23 29.94
CA LEU A 671 20.93 16.03 31.14
C LEU A 671 19.80 15.44 31.99
N ALA A 672 18.66 15.08 31.36
CA ALA A 672 17.56 14.44 32.07
C ALA A 672 17.93 13.06 32.64
N ALA A 673 18.83 12.32 31.98
CA ALA A 673 19.36 11.06 32.47
C ALA A 673 20.38 11.21 33.62
N GLY A 674 20.89 12.43 33.87
CA GLY A 674 21.88 12.74 34.91
C GLY A 674 23.34 12.62 34.45
N PHE A 675 23.63 12.81 33.16
CA PHE A 675 24.97 12.70 32.58
C PHE A 675 25.44 14.02 31.92
N PRO A 676 25.72 15.08 32.70
CA PRO A 676 26.09 16.39 32.15
C PRO A 676 27.42 16.38 31.37
N ASP A 677 28.37 15.51 31.74
CA ASP A 677 29.62 15.36 30.97
C ASP A 677 29.38 14.74 29.58
N LYS A 678 28.44 13.80 29.45
CA LYS A 678 28.05 13.24 28.14
C LYS A 678 27.31 14.28 27.31
N ALA A 679 26.44 15.08 27.95
CA ALA A 679 25.75 16.19 27.30
C ALA A 679 26.73 17.23 26.75
N ARG A 680 27.78 17.58 27.52
CA ARG A 680 28.86 18.44 27.03
C ARG A 680 29.61 17.79 25.86
N GLY A 681 30.01 16.52 26.02
CA GLY A 681 30.77 15.79 25.01
C GLY A 681 30.06 15.64 23.67
N CYS A 682 28.73 15.48 23.64
CA CYS A 682 28.00 15.39 22.38
C CYS A 682 27.95 16.73 21.64
N LEU A 683 27.83 17.86 22.35
CA LEU A 683 27.89 19.21 21.77
C LEU A 683 29.32 19.57 21.29
N ASP A 684 30.34 19.18 22.07
CA ASP A 684 31.76 19.42 21.73
C ASP A 684 32.24 18.62 20.52
N SER A 685 31.57 17.50 20.20
CA SER A 685 31.90 16.67 19.05
C SER A 685 31.66 17.33 17.67
N ARG A 686 31.15 18.58 17.66
CA ARG A 686 30.99 19.53 16.53
C ARG A 686 30.82 18.90 15.15
N VAL A 687 29.86 17.98 15.05
CA VAL A 687 29.21 17.63 13.76
C VAL A 687 28.61 18.90 13.12
N ASP A 688 28.29 19.91 13.93
CA ASP A 688 27.73 21.22 13.53
C ASP A 688 28.74 22.26 13.00
N ALA A 689 30.03 21.93 12.89
CA ALA A 689 30.97 22.81 12.19
C ALA A 689 30.74 22.83 10.66
N GLU A 690 30.10 21.80 10.11
CA GLU A 690 29.86 21.63 8.68
C GLU A 690 28.43 22.03 8.25
N PHE A 691 27.47 22.02 9.17
CA PHE A 691 26.10 22.52 8.93
C PHE A 691 26.05 24.03 9.19
N THR A 692 25.45 24.79 8.26
CA THR A 692 25.55 26.27 8.24
C THR A 692 24.31 26.96 8.77
N ASN A 693 23.21 26.22 9.01
CA ASN A 693 21.96 26.80 9.46
C ASN A 693 22.09 27.55 10.80
N PRO A 694 21.85 28.87 10.81
CA PRO A 694 21.90 29.68 12.03
C PRO A 694 20.97 29.18 13.15
N LEU A 695 19.81 28.60 12.80
CA LEU A 695 18.83 28.09 13.76
C LEU A 695 19.35 26.85 14.50
N ASN A 696 20.01 25.94 13.79
CA ASN A 696 20.63 24.77 14.42
C ASN A 696 21.74 25.20 15.38
N ARG A 697 22.55 26.19 14.98
CA ARG A 697 23.58 26.77 15.86
C ARG A 697 22.98 27.43 17.09
N GLU A 698 21.90 28.18 16.93
CA GLU A 698 21.14 28.78 18.03
C GLU A 698 20.64 27.70 19.00
N GLN A 699 20.02 26.63 18.50
CA GLN A 699 19.51 25.53 19.33
C GLN A 699 20.62 24.76 20.08
N ASN A 700 21.77 24.57 19.44
CA ASN A 700 22.95 23.98 20.07
C ASN A 700 23.50 24.87 21.19
N ARG A 701 23.55 26.19 20.98
CA ARG A 701 24.00 27.17 21.99
C ARG A 701 23.04 27.26 23.18
N ILE A 702 21.73 27.15 22.94
CA ILE A 702 20.73 27.03 24.01
C ILE A 702 21.00 25.77 24.84
N SER A 703 21.29 24.64 24.19
CA SER A 703 21.60 23.38 24.88
C SER A 703 22.95 23.43 25.61
N GLU A 704 23.95 24.13 25.07
CA GLU A 704 25.20 24.43 25.76
C GLU A 704 24.95 25.20 27.06
N ALA A 705 24.07 26.22 27.03
CA ALA A 705 23.70 26.97 28.23
C ALA A 705 23.00 26.08 29.27
N ARG A 706 22.13 25.15 28.86
CA ARG A 706 21.53 24.14 29.76
C ARG A 706 22.59 23.27 30.43
N VAL A 707 23.62 22.86 29.67
CA VAL A 707 24.76 22.10 30.21
C VAL A 707 25.54 22.94 31.22
N MET A 708 25.77 24.24 30.95
CA MET A 708 26.45 25.13 31.91
C MET A 708 25.64 25.29 33.21
N VAL A 709 24.31 25.43 33.12
CA VAL A 709 23.43 25.45 34.30
C VAL A 709 23.56 24.14 35.11
N ALA A 710 23.51 22.98 34.44
CA ALA A 710 23.62 21.68 35.10
C ALA A 710 25.01 21.40 35.70
N LEU A 711 26.05 22.09 35.23
CA LEU A 711 27.42 22.03 35.75
C LEU A 711 27.69 23.12 36.81
N ASP A 712 26.65 23.79 37.32
CA ASP A 712 26.75 24.86 38.33
C ASP A 712 27.59 26.07 37.83
N GLN A 713 27.41 26.43 36.55
CA GLN A 713 28.04 27.58 35.90
C GLN A 713 27.00 28.55 35.30
N PRO A 714 26.08 29.11 36.11
CA PRO A 714 24.99 29.97 35.62
C PRO A 714 25.48 31.28 34.97
N GLU A 715 26.67 31.78 35.31
CA GLU A 715 27.26 32.97 34.67
C GLU A 715 27.54 32.72 33.19
N ARG A 716 28.15 31.57 32.87
CA ARG A 716 28.45 31.18 31.49
C ARG A 716 27.18 30.94 30.68
N ALA A 717 26.16 30.37 31.30
CA ALA A 717 24.85 30.21 30.67
C ALA A 717 24.27 31.58 30.27
N GLN A 718 24.34 32.58 31.14
CA GLN A 718 23.88 33.95 30.83
C GLN A 718 24.70 34.62 29.72
N GLU A 719 26.03 34.46 29.72
CA GLU A 719 26.89 34.97 28.65
C GLU A 719 26.46 34.41 27.28
N ILE A 720 26.20 33.11 27.21
CA ILE A 720 25.72 32.44 25.98
C ILE A 720 24.35 32.97 25.57
N LEU A 721 23.39 32.97 26.49
CA LEU A 721 21.98 33.28 26.19
C LEU A 721 21.74 34.78 25.92
N SER A 722 22.50 35.66 26.57
CA SER A 722 22.39 37.11 26.36
C SER A 722 22.70 37.51 24.91
N ALA A 723 23.64 36.81 24.27
CA ALA A 723 23.97 37.00 22.86
C ALA A 723 22.87 36.53 21.90
N LEU A 724 22.00 35.60 22.32
CA LEU A 724 20.94 35.02 21.47
C LEU A 724 19.59 35.73 21.62
N LEU A 725 19.34 36.38 22.77
CA LEU A 725 18.03 36.93 23.11
C LEU A 725 17.53 37.98 22.10
N GLN A 726 18.35 38.97 21.74
CA GLN A 726 17.97 40.01 20.79
C GLN A 726 17.80 39.48 19.35
N PRO A 727 18.73 38.67 18.79
CA PRO A 727 18.54 38.04 17.48
C PRO A 727 17.26 37.21 17.39
N ALA A 728 17.00 36.34 18.38
CA ALA A 728 15.82 35.47 18.38
C ALA A 728 14.51 36.28 18.39
N GLU A 729 14.45 37.39 19.13
CA GLU A 729 13.28 38.27 19.15
C GLU A 729 13.12 39.06 17.85
N ARG A 730 14.22 39.62 17.30
CA ARG A 730 14.19 40.39 16.05
C ARG A 730 13.74 39.56 14.86
N ASN A 731 14.14 38.29 14.82
CA ASN A 731 13.89 37.39 13.70
C ASN A 731 12.66 36.47 13.94
N ALA A 732 11.88 36.71 15.01
CA ALA A 732 10.68 35.94 15.35
C ALA A 732 10.92 34.42 15.51
N HIS A 733 12.06 34.02 16.08
CA HIS A 733 12.34 32.63 16.43
C HIS A 733 11.62 32.26 17.74
N ASN A 734 10.28 32.33 17.78
CA ASN A 734 9.55 32.36 19.05
C ASN A 734 9.75 31.10 19.91
N ARG A 735 9.91 29.91 19.31
CA ARG A 735 10.24 28.68 20.04
C ARG A 735 11.56 28.82 20.80
N HIS A 736 12.62 29.22 20.09
CA HIS A 736 13.94 29.42 20.70
C HIS A 736 13.92 30.56 21.72
N LEU A 737 13.17 31.63 21.45
CA LEU A 737 13.00 32.74 22.40
C LEU A 737 12.41 32.25 23.74
N VAL A 738 11.42 31.36 23.71
CA VAL A 738 10.86 30.75 24.93
C VAL A 738 11.95 29.93 25.64
N GLU A 739 12.67 29.05 24.95
CA GLU A 739 13.75 28.26 25.56
C GLU A 739 14.86 29.13 26.16
N ILE A 740 15.26 30.20 25.46
CA ILE A 740 16.25 31.17 25.95
C ILE A 740 15.76 31.80 27.25
N LEU A 741 14.52 32.30 27.28
CA LEU A 741 13.95 32.95 28.47
C LEU A 741 13.83 31.99 29.67
N LEU A 742 13.49 30.72 29.41
CA LEU A 742 13.40 29.67 30.42
C LEU A 742 14.76 29.39 31.07
N VAL A 743 15.77 29.07 30.26
CA VAL A 743 17.12 28.73 30.77
C VAL A 743 17.83 29.95 31.37
N TYR A 744 17.60 31.15 30.81
CA TYR A 744 18.13 32.39 31.39
C TYR A 744 17.48 32.66 32.75
N GLY A 745 16.16 32.51 32.85
CA GLY A 745 15.43 32.67 34.10
C GLY A 745 15.90 31.70 35.19
N GLU A 746 16.20 30.45 34.83
CA GLU A 746 16.80 29.46 35.73
C GLU A 746 18.20 29.88 36.21
N ALA A 747 19.07 30.29 35.28
CA ALA A 747 20.41 30.75 35.61
C ALA A 747 20.40 31.96 36.58
N LEU A 748 19.46 32.89 36.40
CA LEU A 748 19.26 34.02 37.32
C LEU A 748 18.80 33.56 38.72
N ALA A 749 17.91 32.57 38.80
CA ALA A 749 17.45 32.03 40.06
C ALA A 749 18.58 31.39 40.87
N LEU A 750 19.45 30.62 40.20
CA LEU A 750 20.63 29.99 40.83
C LEU A 750 21.63 31.01 41.39
N GLN A 751 21.66 32.23 40.83
CA GLN A 751 22.46 33.35 41.36
C GLN A 751 21.75 34.14 42.46
N GLY A 752 20.54 33.76 42.87
CA GLY A 752 19.74 34.50 43.85
C GLY A 752 19.07 35.77 43.31
N ARG A 753 19.06 35.99 41.99
CA ARG A 753 18.40 37.13 41.32
C ARG A 753 16.93 36.83 41.06
N THR A 754 16.18 36.59 42.13
CA THR A 754 14.80 36.05 42.09
C THR A 754 13.81 36.93 41.31
N GLU A 755 13.89 38.25 41.45
CA GLU A 755 12.95 39.15 40.77
C GLU A 755 13.16 39.18 39.26
N GLU A 756 14.41 39.19 38.81
CA GLU A 756 14.77 39.17 37.40
C GLU A 756 14.44 37.81 36.77
N SER A 757 14.70 36.71 37.50
CA SER A 757 14.25 35.37 37.12
C SER A 757 12.73 35.34 36.91
N ARG A 758 11.95 35.86 37.87
CA ARG A 758 10.49 35.93 37.77
C ARG A 758 10.01 36.69 36.55
N GLN A 759 10.66 37.81 36.20
CA GLN A 759 10.34 38.58 35.00
C GLN A 759 10.60 37.80 33.72
N MET A 760 11.76 37.14 33.62
CA MET A 760 12.11 36.32 32.44
C MET A 760 11.15 35.14 32.27
N LEU A 761 10.85 34.42 33.35
CA LEU A 761 9.95 33.26 33.30
C LEU A 761 8.49 33.66 33.02
N THR A 762 8.03 34.80 33.55
CA THR A 762 6.69 35.34 33.21
C THR A 762 6.60 35.69 31.72
N ARG A 763 7.66 36.28 31.16
CA ARG A 763 7.76 36.55 29.73
C ARG A 763 7.77 35.27 28.90
N ALA A 764 8.48 34.22 29.36
CA ALA A 764 8.49 32.92 28.71
C ALA A 764 7.08 32.31 28.66
N ILE A 765 6.34 32.34 29.77
CA ILE A 765 4.95 31.86 29.86
C ILE A 765 4.05 32.63 28.89
N SER A 766 4.14 33.96 28.85
CA SER A 766 3.34 34.78 27.93
C SER A 766 3.61 34.41 26.48
N ARG A 767 4.88 34.32 26.07
CA ARG A 767 5.27 33.96 24.70
C ARG A 767 4.84 32.53 24.33
N ALA A 768 4.96 31.60 25.26
CA ALA A 768 4.54 30.22 25.06
C ALA A 768 3.02 30.08 24.96
N ALA A 769 2.26 30.86 25.74
CA ALA A 769 0.80 30.90 25.68
C ALA A 769 0.31 31.46 24.35
N ASP A 770 0.91 32.55 23.88
CA ASP A 770 0.58 33.17 22.58
C ASP A 770 0.83 32.21 21.41
N ALA A 771 1.91 31.41 21.48
CA ALA A 771 2.31 30.45 20.45
C ALA A 771 1.72 29.03 20.62
N GLY A 772 1.09 28.74 21.76
CA GLY A 772 0.52 27.43 22.07
C GLY A 772 1.53 26.33 22.47
N PHE A 773 2.76 26.66 22.86
CA PHE A 773 3.75 25.69 23.37
C PHE A 773 3.41 25.27 24.80
N MET A 774 3.32 23.97 25.10
CA MET A 774 3.04 23.48 26.46
C MET A 774 4.15 22.56 26.96
N ARG A 775 4.47 21.50 26.22
CA ARG A 775 5.54 20.56 26.58
C ARG A 775 6.90 21.23 26.70
N LEU A 776 7.15 22.28 25.92
CA LEU A 776 8.37 23.08 26.00
C LEU A 776 8.65 23.57 27.44
N LEU A 777 7.62 23.90 28.23
CA LEU A 777 7.76 24.30 29.63
C LEU A 777 7.86 23.09 30.57
N ALA A 778 7.12 22.02 30.28
CA ALA A 778 7.00 20.85 31.16
C ALA A 778 8.22 19.93 31.13
N GLU A 779 9.02 19.99 30.07
CA GLU A 779 10.18 19.11 29.82
C GLU A 779 11.51 19.74 30.25
N GLU A 780 11.41 20.73 31.13
CA GLU A 780 12.51 21.47 31.72
C GLU A 780 13.10 20.79 32.96
N SER A 781 14.23 21.34 33.46
CA SER A 781 14.90 20.85 34.65
C SER A 781 13.96 20.79 35.88
N PRO A 782 14.20 19.89 36.86
CA PRO A 782 13.40 19.86 38.08
C PRO A 782 13.36 21.20 38.83
N HIS A 783 14.47 21.95 38.84
CA HIS A 783 14.53 23.26 39.49
C HIS A 783 13.64 24.28 38.77
N LEU A 784 13.75 24.36 37.45
CA LEU A 784 12.95 25.26 36.63
C LEU A 784 11.45 24.93 36.68
N ARG A 785 11.07 23.64 36.70
CA ARG A 785 9.65 23.24 36.86
C ARG A 785 9.06 23.74 38.18
N SER A 786 9.82 23.61 39.27
CA SER A 786 9.40 24.12 40.59
C SER A 786 9.24 25.65 40.59
N LEU A 787 10.17 26.36 39.94
CA LEU A 787 10.07 27.81 39.74
C LEU A 787 8.79 28.16 38.95
N LEU A 788 8.52 27.49 37.83
CA LEU A 788 7.33 27.73 37.02
C LEU A 788 6.03 27.51 37.80
N LEU A 789 5.93 26.42 38.58
CA LEU A 789 4.75 26.12 39.41
C LEU A 789 4.46 27.20 40.48
N SER A 790 5.49 27.92 40.92
CA SER A 790 5.37 29.01 41.89
C SER A 790 4.89 30.34 41.29
N LEU A 791 4.91 30.48 39.95
CA LEU A 791 4.60 31.76 39.29
C LEU A 791 3.10 32.06 39.25
N PRO A 792 2.67 33.28 39.63
CA PRO A 792 1.28 33.69 39.51
C PRO A 792 0.71 33.61 38.08
N ALA A 793 1.57 33.78 37.06
CA ALA A 793 1.18 33.75 35.66
C ALA A 793 0.53 32.40 35.24
N LEU A 794 0.98 31.27 35.81
CA LEU A 794 0.39 29.95 35.58
C LEU A 794 -0.82 29.64 36.48
N ASN A 795 -1.07 30.46 37.51
CA ASN A 795 -2.22 30.32 38.41
C ASN A 795 -3.49 31.03 37.89
N ALA A 796 -3.37 31.83 36.83
CA ALA A 796 -4.52 32.49 36.21
C ALA A 796 -5.45 31.44 35.56
N PRO A 797 -6.78 31.66 35.56
CA PRO A 797 -7.73 30.74 34.94
C PRO A 797 -7.54 30.67 33.42
N GLY A 798 -7.56 29.45 32.87
CA GLY A 798 -7.43 29.21 31.44
C GLY A 798 -7.14 27.74 31.14
N SER A 799 -7.64 27.22 30.02
CA SER A 799 -7.42 25.83 29.60
C SER A 799 -5.93 25.54 29.37
N TRP A 800 -5.22 26.47 28.71
CA TRP A 800 -3.78 26.34 28.47
C TRP A 800 -2.98 26.32 29.78
N ASN A 801 -3.22 27.28 30.69
CA ASN A 801 -2.55 27.32 32.01
C ASN A 801 -2.78 26.04 32.80
N SER A 802 -4.02 25.54 32.82
CA SER A 802 -4.39 24.32 33.51
C SER A 802 -3.70 23.08 32.92
N GLY A 803 -3.60 23.02 31.58
CA GLY A 803 -2.87 21.98 30.86
C GLY A 803 -1.39 21.94 31.24
N VAL A 804 -0.70 23.07 31.12
CA VAL A 804 0.73 23.18 31.47
C VAL A 804 0.97 22.82 32.94
N ARG A 805 0.15 23.33 33.86
CA ARG A 805 0.27 23.02 35.29
C ARG A 805 0.09 21.53 35.57
N THR A 806 -0.86 20.87 34.91
CA THR A 806 -1.09 19.43 35.05
C THR A 806 0.12 18.63 34.59
N MET A 807 0.73 19.01 33.46
CA MET A 807 1.96 18.36 32.98
C MET A 807 3.13 18.54 33.95
N LEU A 808 3.34 19.76 34.46
CA LEU A 808 4.43 20.08 35.40
C LEU A 808 4.32 19.23 36.67
N LEU A 809 3.11 19.11 37.24
CA LEU A 809 2.85 18.30 38.43
C LEU A 809 3.12 16.81 38.17
N LYS A 810 2.65 16.28 37.03
CA LYS A 810 2.90 14.88 36.63
C LYS A 810 4.39 14.58 36.49
N GLN A 811 5.17 15.52 35.96
CA GLN A 811 6.63 15.38 35.82
C GLN A 811 7.35 15.44 37.18
N GLU A 812 6.87 16.24 38.14
CA GLU A 812 7.39 16.22 39.51
C GLU A 812 7.09 14.90 40.23
N GLU A 813 5.88 14.35 40.08
CA GLU A 813 5.51 13.05 40.65
C GLU A 813 6.40 11.93 40.10
N MET A 814 6.59 11.88 38.77
CA MET A 814 7.47 10.89 38.12
C MET A 814 8.92 11.01 38.60
N ALA A 815 9.45 12.23 38.71
CA ALA A 815 10.79 12.48 39.23
C ALA A 815 10.92 12.09 40.71
N GLY A 816 9.89 12.34 41.53
CA GLY A 816 9.82 11.93 42.92
C GLY A 816 9.84 10.41 43.12
N THR A 817 9.07 9.67 42.31
CA THR A 817 9.12 8.20 42.31
C THR A 817 10.48 7.67 41.85
N ALA A 818 11.07 8.20 40.78
CA ALA A 818 12.39 7.78 40.30
C ALA A 818 13.52 8.09 41.31
N ALA A 819 13.43 9.22 42.00
CA ALA A 819 14.34 9.57 43.09
C ALA A 819 14.18 8.65 44.31
N ALA A 820 12.95 8.23 44.65
CA ALA A 820 12.70 7.26 45.72
C ALA A 820 13.25 5.85 45.37
N THR A 821 13.18 5.44 44.11
CA THR A 821 13.79 4.18 43.63
C THR A 821 15.32 4.26 43.61
N ARG A 822 15.91 5.39 43.21
CA ARG A 822 17.37 5.62 43.31
C ARG A 822 17.86 5.77 44.76
N ALA A 823 17.03 6.34 45.65
CA ALA A 823 17.31 6.47 47.08
C ALA A 823 17.31 5.10 47.78
N THR A 824 16.48 4.17 47.34
CA THR A 824 16.49 2.78 47.84
C THR A 824 17.68 1.97 47.32
N GLU A 825 18.23 2.31 46.16
CA GLU A 825 19.50 1.74 45.67
C GLU A 825 20.76 2.36 46.30
N THR A 826 20.70 3.62 46.77
CA THR A 826 21.86 4.34 47.36
C THR A 826 22.08 4.09 48.86
N VAL A 827 21.19 3.37 49.55
CA VAL A 827 21.40 2.93 50.95
C VAL A 827 22.32 1.71 51.05
N ARG A 828 22.74 1.11 49.93
CA ARG A 828 23.87 0.17 49.90
C ARG A 828 25.14 0.90 49.48
N SER A 829 25.83 1.48 50.45
CA SER A 829 27.19 1.99 50.26
C SER A 829 28.10 0.86 49.76
N PRO A 830 28.94 1.09 48.74
CA PRO A 830 29.93 0.12 48.33
C PRO A 830 31.13 0.21 49.29
N GLU A 831 31.15 -0.66 50.29
CA GLU A 831 32.43 -1.06 50.87
C GLU A 831 33.26 -1.71 49.76
N ARG A 832 34.53 -1.27 49.68
CA ARG A 832 35.58 -1.88 48.87
C ARG A 832 35.55 -3.40 49.04
N SER A 833 35.05 -4.11 48.04
CA SER A 833 35.15 -5.55 47.94
C SER A 833 35.75 -5.92 46.59
N ALA A 834 36.74 -6.80 46.67
CA ALA A 834 37.62 -7.25 45.62
C ALA A 834 36.92 -7.65 44.31
N LYS A 835 37.65 -7.44 43.21
CA LYS A 835 37.42 -8.06 41.91
C LYS A 835 37.14 -9.56 42.07
N THR A 836 35.95 -9.99 41.69
CA THR A 836 35.66 -11.38 41.33
C THR A 836 35.07 -11.38 39.92
N PRO A 837 35.37 -12.39 39.08
CA PRO A 837 34.99 -12.36 37.67
C PRO A 837 33.47 -12.44 37.54
N GLU A 838 32.89 -11.57 36.70
CA GLU A 838 31.49 -11.70 36.29
C GLU A 838 31.32 -13.04 35.57
N THR A 839 30.82 -14.06 36.27
CA THR A 839 30.43 -15.32 35.63
C THR A 839 29.08 -15.15 34.96
N LEU A 840 28.97 -15.63 33.71
CA LEU A 840 27.72 -15.60 32.94
C LEU A 840 26.56 -16.23 33.74
N PRO A 841 25.35 -15.65 33.71
CA PRO A 841 24.16 -16.20 34.38
C PRO A 841 23.83 -17.62 33.92
N GLU A 842 24.22 -17.97 32.70
CA GLU A 842 24.06 -19.28 32.09
C GLU A 842 25.30 -19.62 31.24
N PRO A 843 25.92 -20.80 31.39
CA PRO A 843 27.10 -21.16 30.62
C PRO A 843 26.78 -21.29 29.12
N LEU A 844 27.73 -20.87 28.27
CA LEU A 844 27.64 -21.09 26.84
C LEU A 844 27.77 -22.59 26.54
N SER A 845 26.90 -23.09 25.66
CA SER A 845 27.01 -24.44 25.12
C SER A 845 28.23 -24.56 24.21
N GLN A 846 28.71 -25.79 24.01
CA GLN A 846 29.86 -26.06 23.13
C GLN A 846 29.64 -25.54 21.69
N ARG A 847 28.40 -25.60 21.20
CA ARG A 847 28.02 -25.04 19.88
C ARG A 847 28.02 -23.52 19.86
N GLU A 848 27.64 -22.86 20.95
CA GLU A 848 27.70 -21.39 21.07
C GLU A 848 29.15 -20.89 21.18
N LEU A 849 30.03 -21.63 21.86
CA LEU A 849 31.47 -21.34 21.90
C LEU A 849 32.14 -21.51 20.52
N GLU A 850 31.77 -22.56 19.79
CA GLU A 850 32.25 -22.79 18.42
C GLU A 850 31.80 -21.66 17.46
N VAL A 851 30.53 -21.25 17.55
CA VAL A 851 30.01 -20.09 16.82
C VAL A 851 30.74 -18.81 17.22
N LEU A 852 30.98 -18.57 18.51
CA LEU A 852 31.71 -17.40 19.00
C LEU A 852 33.16 -17.35 18.49
N ALA A 853 33.86 -18.49 18.44
CA ALA A 853 35.21 -18.60 17.89
C ALA A 853 35.25 -18.31 16.38
N LEU A 854 34.30 -18.85 15.60
CA LEU A 854 34.20 -18.57 14.17
C LEU A 854 33.78 -17.12 13.90
N ILE A 855 32.99 -16.51 14.79
CA ILE A 855 32.66 -15.08 14.75
C ILE A 855 33.92 -14.24 14.95
N HIS A 856 34.77 -14.61 15.91
CA HIS A 856 36.04 -13.96 16.22
C HIS A 856 37.04 -14.04 15.03
N GLN A 857 37.03 -15.15 14.30
CA GLN A 857 37.82 -15.34 13.07
C GLN A 857 37.30 -14.55 11.85
N GLY A 858 36.20 -13.79 11.99
CA GLY A 858 35.66 -12.94 10.93
C GLY A 858 34.70 -13.63 9.95
N HIS A 859 34.29 -14.88 10.21
CA HIS A 859 33.44 -15.62 9.26
C HIS A 859 32.01 -15.11 9.18
N ALA A 860 31.45 -15.04 7.97
CA ALA A 860 30.06 -14.70 7.75
C ALA A 860 29.13 -15.88 8.13
N ASN A 861 27.86 -15.62 8.46
CA ASN A 861 26.93 -16.67 8.96
C ASN A 861 26.78 -17.88 8.03
N LYS A 862 26.86 -17.69 6.70
CA LYS A 862 26.84 -18.79 5.72
C LYS A 862 28.13 -19.64 5.78
N GLU A 863 29.28 -19.03 6.04
CA GLU A 863 30.56 -19.71 6.17
C GLU A 863 30.64 -20.50 7.49
N ILE A 864 30.12 -19.92 8.57
CA ILE A 864 29.98 -20.59 9.88
C ILE A 864 29.11 -21.85 9.72
N ALA A 865 27.99 -21.75 8.99
CA ALA A 865 27.08 -22.87 8.74
C ALA A 865 27.77 -24.00 7.96
N SER A 866 28.52 -23.66 6.91
CA SER A 866 29.30 -24.62 6.12
C SER A 866 30.37 -25.33 6.97
N ARG A 867 31.14 -24.58 7.77
CA ARG A 867 32.21 -25.14 8.62
C ARG A 867 31.68 -26.03 9.75
N MET A 868 30.53 -25.68 10.31
CA MET A 868 29.87 -26.47 11.35
C MET A 868 29.02 -27.63 10.80
N SER A 869 28.94 -27.78 9.46
CA SER A 869 28.08 -28.76 8.77
C SER A 869 26.61 -28.70 9.21
N VAL A 870 26.06 -27.49 9.35
CA VAL A 870 24.65 -27.24 9.75
C VAL A 870 23.97 -26.24 8.81
N ALA A 871 22.63 -26.18 8.85
CA ALA A 871 21.88 -25.20 8.07
C ALA A 871 22.11 -23.76 8.58
N PRO A 872 22.08 -22.72 7.71
CA PRO A 872 22.23 -21.31 8.13
C PRO A 872 21.21 -20.84 9.18
N ALA A 873 20.00 -21.41 9.18
CA ALA A 873 18.99 -21.12 10.18
C ALA A 873 19.41 -21.57 11.59
N THR A 874 20.11 -22.70 11.70
CA THR A 874 20.64 -23.23 12.97
C THR A 874 21.72 -22.33 13.54
N VAL A 875 22.61 -21.79 12.69
CA VAL A 875 23.61 -20.80 13.12
C VAL A 875 22.95 -19.52 13.65
N LYS A 876 21.91 -19.01 12.97
CA LYS A 876 21.16 -17.84 13.46
C LYS A 876 20.54 -18.09 14.84
N ALA A 877 20.02 -19.29 15.10
CA ALA A 877 19.50 -19.67 16.41
C ALA A 877 20.60 -19.67 17.49
N HIS A 878 21.76 -20.25 17.20
CA HIS A 878 22.91 -20.22 18.11
C HIS A 878 23.44 -18.80 18.36
N ILE A 879 23.49 -17.93 17.35
CA ILE A 879 23.89 -16.53 17.50
C ILE A 879 22.91 -15.77 18.41
N ARG A 880 21.60 -15.98 18.22
CA ARG A 880 20.57 -15.34 19.06
C ARG A 880 20.68 -15.78 20.52
N ASN A 881 20.90 -17.07 20.77
CA ASN A 881 21.05 -17.58 22.14
C ASN A 881 22.38 -17.11 22.76
N LEU A 882 23.48 -17.13 22.00
CA LEU A 882 24.77 -16.57 22.40
C LEU A 882 24.64 -15.10 22.81
N TYR A 883 23.93 -14.30 22.02
CA TYR A 883 23.71 -12.88 22.31
C TYR A 883 22.82 -12.67 23.54
N GLY A 884 21.77 -13.46 23.69
CA GLY A 884 20.93 -13.46 24.89
C GLY A 884 21.72 -13.78 26.15
N LYS A 885 22.59 -14.80 26.11
CA LYS A 885 23.44 -15.19 27.26
C LYS A 885 24.53 -14.17 27.57
N LEU A 886 25.10 -13.52 26.56
CA LEU A 886 26.10 -12.47 26.72
C LEU A 886 25.48 -11.10 27.08
N GLY A 887 24.16 -10.94 26.94
CA GLY A 887 23.46 -9.68 27.18
C GLY A 887 23.77 -8.58 26.16
N VAL A 888 23.98 -8.95 24.89
CA VAL A 888 24.45 -8.07 23.82
C VAL A 888 23.53 -8.13 22.61
N GLY A 889 23.43 -7.05 21.85
CA GLY A 889 22.57 -6.99 20.65
C GLY A 889 23.34 -7.19 19.34
N ARG A 890 24.65 -6.95 19.35
CA ARG A 890 25.47 -6.86 18.13
C ARG A 890 26.70 -7.75 18.18
N ARG A 891 27.19 -8.11 16.98
CA ARG A 891 28.35 -8.99 16.78
C ARG A 891 29.64 -8.46 17.41
N THR A 892 29.87 -7.17 17.31
CA THR A 892 31.04 -6.49 17.89
C THR A 892 30.96 -6.42 19.42
N GLU A 893 29.77 -6.18 19.97
CA GLU A 893 29.51 -6.21 21.42
C GLU A 893 29.72 -7.61 21.99
N ALA A 894 29.26 -8.65 21.29
CA ALA A 894 29.48 -10.04 21.68
C ALA A 894 30.98 -10.40 21.77
N LEU A 895 31.79 -9.93 20.83
CA LEU A 895 33.25 -10.13 20.87
C LEU A 895 33.92 -9.34 21.99
N ALA A 896 33.51 -8.08 22.21
CA ALA A 896 34.04 -7.26 23.30
C ALA A 896 33.69 -7.87 24.68
N ARG A 897 32.44 -8.33 24.85
CA ARG A 897 31.96 -8.95 26.07
C ARG A 897 32.61 -10.31 26.30
N ALA A 898 32.79 -11.12 25.26
CA ALA A 898 33.50 -12.40 25.35
C ALA A 898 34.98 -12.23 25.76
N ARG A 899 35.67 -11.19 25.29
CA ARG A 899 37.04 -10.84 25.75
C ARG A 899 37.07 -10.40 27.21
N GLN A 900 36.11 -9.57 27.65
CA GLN A 900 36.00 -9.18 29.06
C GLN A 900 35.77 -10.38 30.00
N LEU A 901 35.08 -11.40 29.50
CA LEU A 901 34.78 -12.64 30.22
C LEU A 901 35.88 -13.72 30.08
N GLY A 902 36.96 -13.45 29.35
CA GLY A 902 38.06 -14.41 29.13
C GLY A 902 37.69 -15.63 28.28
N LEU A 903 36.63 -15.54 27.47
CA LEU A 903 36.16 -16.61 26.58
C LEU A 903 36.87 -16.62 25.22
N LEU A 904 37.58 -15.54 24.90
CA LEU A 904 38.40 -15.37 23.71
C LEU A 904 39.72 -14.73 24.12
N ASP A 905 40.82 -15.19 23.52
CA ASP A 905 42.11 -14.52 23.63
C ASP A 905 42.06 -13.15 22.93
N ASN A 906 42.88 -12.20 23.38
CA ASN A 906 42.83 -10.80 22.93
C ASN A 906 43.16 -10.62 21.44
#